data_AF-A0A9P7GSQ1-F1
#
_entry.id   AF-A0A9P7GSQ1-F1
#
_cell.length_a   1.000
_cell.length_b   1.000
_cell.length_c   1.000
_cell.angle_alpha   90.00
_cell.angle_beta   90.00
_cell.angle_gamma   90.00
#
_symmetry.space_group_name_H-M   'P 1'
#
loop_
_entity.id
_entity.type
_entity.pdbx_description
1 polymer ?
#
loop_
_entity_poly.entity_id
_entity_poly.type
_entity_poly.pdbx_seq_one_letter_code
_entity_poly.pdbx_strand_id
1 'polypeptide(L)'
;MAPDDVQDTSAAPPAPSQAQLEPPPEKPSDISRRTRIVISFWLLVLCLGVPIWWKTTTIYRANLPLDEMMQWAEGKACRPVFPLQISVKADALQENEAQNLVRLTQHALDDHNDFSGHHLRLQLASKGGASPSPAGDDDSHVALTIQLAPGESNSASLDPDSAVLNIAYPSNAIPSASSSSSALATYIANELQSTFSEEQSIISYLLSTSSALDTKPQGLTPEIVDMLSKRTTRSLRYSPTYHLTFSLFTAGAAPSTWDIEKAIEEYMKPMLDVLGPIHNFTIDTQVQLYATPGAQSQVLSKEDLASFINAAEWPLSPSIAGAPTVNFVIYIGDQQIGLDSETETAQSWMFPQWGSVYLLKLPETTTHVYSETLKQPMLTFTGHLLSLLGTPQSGSLPLRLSTLSRIRSADLLLRASSTLGSLARLSLALPSISIPHSVADGVASTMDHLQKACTSLGAPSGLLHARIAEEEAERAFFEKSMVGQLYFPDEHKIAVYLPLLGPVGVPLVMGLINELRRISDGLTLDCRIYHPFSLSASSKAPAWLKHAAVVAHPYAPMGGCYDDPVVGAVAAQLLRKGFLVGTFNFRGAHGSAGRTSWTAKPEREDYATVTAFVLHYVHYLDPFRPHLGSVLQTEPTTPTNLETPISLDAAITSAPRIRPVLLMAGYSYGAMIVTQIPPLDTILQPFISPIAGSDAAEVRLRAEHLAEQQNIILASARSAMMEGSLRGRSKRGVRIGGDEGGSPRRSQSSARRSFSLDDERFRRGVHDFIAKAKVGKHSRNVSQNLPTSVVQPEPGEHLPRMTDLTMPRPAYLTISPPQGIFTHLLTLSPLPSALVKNKDPHGVAAEEKLVRNHSLVIFGDEDGFSSVGKFRHWIARMEGKPGSLFKGKEIETAGHFWTEEGVLDQLRSAVEGFADELLMG
;
A
#
# COMPACT_ATOMS: atom_id res chain seq x y z
N MET A 1 49.08 65.82 30.53
CA MET A 1 50.01 65.38 31.58
C MET A 1 50.26 63.91 31.32
N ALA A 2 51.40 63.57 30.69
CA ALA A 2 51.84 62.18 30.47
C ALA A 2 52.49 61.65 31.77
N PRO A 3 52.60 60.31 31.95
CA PRO A 3 53.73 59.54 31.41
C PRO A 3 53.27 58.26 30.64
N ASP A 4 53.90 57.91 29.53
CA ASP A 4 55.05 56.98 29.36
C ASP A 4 54.62 55.52 29.18
N ASP A 5 54.54 55.09 27.91
CA ASP A 5 54.62 53.68 27.51
C ASP A 5 55.85 53.54 26.60
N VAL A 6 56.80 52.71 27.03
CA VAL A 6 58.10 52.52 26.37
C VAL A 6 57.98 51.45 25.28
N GLN A 7 58.50 51.75 24.10
CA GLN A 7 58.65 50.77 23.02
C GLN A 7 59.64 49.68 23.43
N ASP A 8 59.27 48.42 23.22
CA ASP A 8 60.24 47.34 23.17
C ASP A 8 60.13 46.57 21.85
N THR A 9 61.26 46.43 21.16
CA THR A 9 61.33 45.89 19.80
C THR A 9 62.10 44.59 19.79
N SER A 10 61.41 43.47 19.55
CA SER A 10 62.07 42.26 19.03
C SER A 10 61.16 41.54 18.03
N ALA A 11 61.66 41.35 16.81
CA ALA A 11 60.97 40.61 15.77
C ALA A 11 61.47 39.15 15.78
N ALA A 12 60.57 38.21 16.04
CA ALA A 12 60.84 36.78 15.92
C ALA A 12 60.54 36.28 14.48
N PRO A 13 61.27 35.27 13.97
CA PRO A 13 61.09 34.78 12.60
C PRO A 13 59.77 34.01 12.41
N PRO A 14 59.22 33.96 11.19
CA PRO A 14 58.00 33.21 10.91
C PRO A 14 58.21 31.70 11.07
N ALA A 15 57.33 31.06 11.86
CA ALA A 15 57.31 29.62 12.04
C ALA A 15 56.87 28.88 10.75
N PRO A 16 57.36 27.65 10.49
CA PRO A 16 57.01 26.90 9.30
C PRO A 16 55.53 26.48 9.29
N SER A 17 54.89 26.60 8.12
CA SER A 17 53.52 26.15 7.90
C SER A 17 53.38 24.64 8.13
N GLN A 18 52.55 24.24 9.09
CA GLN A 18 52.22 22.84 9.33
C GLN A 18 51.45 22.28 8.14
N ALA A 19 52.07 21.36 7.39
CA ALA A 19 51.35 20.53 6.43
C ALA A 19 50.38 19.63 7.20
N GLN A 20 49.09 19.71 6.88
CA GLN A 20 48.10 18.79 7.42
C GLN A 20 48.37 17.40 6.83
N LEU A 21 48.82 16.45 7.66
CA LEU A 21 48.89 15.05 7.26
C LEU A 21 47.46 14.54 7.05
N GLU A 22 47.17 14.03 5.86
CA GLU A 22 45.98 13.23 5.63
C GLU A 22 46.02 11.96 6.50
N PRO A 23 44.87 11.48 7.01
CA PRO A 23 44.84 10.24 7.78
C PRO A 23 45.30 9.06 6.91
N PRO A 24 46.06 8.10 7.46
CA PRO A 24 46.53 6.95 6.70
C PRO A 24 45.36 6.13 6.15
N PRO A 25 45.50 5.52 4.95
CA PRO A 25 44.42 4.76 4.31
C PRO A 25 43.90 3.63 5.20
N GLU A 26 42.58 3.48 5.27
CA GLU A 26 41.92 2.44 6.08
C GLU A 26 42.44 1.04 5.71
N LYS A 27 42.79 0.23 6.73
CA LYS A 27 43.24 -1.14 6.50
C LYS A 27 42.08 -2.00 5.95
N PRO A 28 42.34 -2.94 5.01
CA PRO A 28 41.30 -3.78 4.42
C PRO A 28 40.56 -4.66 5.45
N SER A 29 41.20 -4.97 6.57
CA SER A 29 40.61 -5.65 7.72
C SER A 29 39.54 -4.80 8.43
N ASP A 30 39.79 -3.50 8.60
CA ASP A 30 38.88 -2.58 9.28
C ASP A 30 37.66 -2.26 8.43
N ILE A 31 37.88 -2.12 7.12
CA ILE A 31 36.84 -2.07 6.09
C ILE A 31 35.93 -3.31 6.19
N SER A 32 36.51 -4.51 6.08
CA SER A 32 35.75 -5.77 6.11
C SER A 32 34.97 -5.95 7.41
N ARG A 33 35.52 -5.47 8.54
CA ARG A 33 34.85 -5.45 9.84
C ARG A 33 33.66 -4.48 9.85
N ARG A 34 33.82 -3.27 9.29
CA ARG A 34 32.73 -2.28 9.16
C ARG A 34 31.58 -2.83 8.32
N THR A 35 31.87 -3.43 7.16
CA THR A 35 30.88 -4.08 6.29
C THR A 35 30.07 -5.14 7.06
N ARG A 36 30.76 -6.04 7.79
CA ARG A 36 30.11 -7.07 8.62
C ARG A 36 29.26 -6.49 9.75
N ILE A 37 29.73 -5.43 10.42
CA ILE A 37 28.97 -4.77 11.49
C ILE A 37 27.68 -4.16 10.94
N VAL A 38 27.76 -3.38 9.85
CA VAL A 38 26.58 -2.75 9.21
C VAL A 38 25.57 -3.81 8.76
N ILE A 39 26.03 -4.88 8.10
CA ILE A 39 25.16 -6.00 7.69
C ILE A 39 24.53 -6.69 8.91
N SER A 40 25.30 -6.95 9.97
CA SER A 40 24.77 -7.61 11.17
C SER A 40 23.71 -6.77 11.90
N PHE A 41 23.86 -5.44 11.90
CA PHE A 41 22.89 -4.53 12.49
C PHE A 41 21.60 -4.52 11.67
N TRP A 42 21.70 -4.43 10.34
CA TRP A 42 20.53 -4.50 9.46
C TRP A 42 19.84 -5.87 9.50
N LEU A 43 20.59 -6.97 9.64
CA LEU A 43 20.02 -8.30 9.86
C LEU A 43 19.23 -8.36 11.16
N LEU A 44 19.76 -7.80 12.26
CA LEU A 44 19.03 -7.74 13.54
C LEU A 44 17.78 -6.85 13.44
N VAL A 45 17.86 -5.69 12.78
CA VAL A 45 16.71 -4.81 12.53
C VAL A 45 15.63 -5.53 11.72
N LEU A 46 15.99 -6.23 10.63
CA LEU A 46 15.02 -6.88 9.75
C LEU A 46 14.46 -8.20 10.31
N CYS A 47 15.26 -9.01 11.01
CA CYS A 47 14.86 -10.32 11.51
C CYS A 47 14.24 -10.30 12.92
N LEU A 48 14.56 -9.29 13.75
CA LEU A 48 14.06 -9.16 15.12
C LEU A 48 13.34 -7.82 15.33
N GLY A 49 13.97 -6.70 14.97
CA GLY A 49 13.43 -5.36 15.21
C GLY A 49 12.05 -5.15 14.56
N VAL A 50 11.95 -5.33 13.25
CA VAL A 50 10.71 -5.13 12.47
C VAL A 50 9.62 -6.13 12.87
N PRO A 51 9.86 -7.45 13.00
CA PRO A 51 8.81 -8.40 13.43
C PRO A 51 8.30 -8.16 14.85
N ILE A 52 9.18 -7.81 15.80
CA ILE A 52 8.77 -7.47 17.17
C ILE A 52 7.98 -6.18 17.16
N TRP A 53 8.50 -5.12 16.53
CA TRP A 53 7.83 -3.83 16.42
C TRP A 53 6.43 -4.00 15.83
N TRP A 54 6.31 -4.65 14.67
CA TRP A 54 5.04 -4.94 14.01
C TRP A 54 4.07 -5.66 14.96
N LYS A 55 4.50 -6.76 15.59
CA LYS A 55 3.65 -7.51 16.53
C LYS A 55 3.21 -6.70 17.75
N THR A 56 4.03 -5.74 18.20
CA THR A 56 3.70 -4.86 19.34
C THR A 56 2.88 -3.62 18.98
N THR A 57 2.86 -3.20 17.70
CA THR A 57 2.13 -2.00 17.25
C THR A 57 0.86 -2.32 16.46
N THR A 58 0.68 -3.56 15.99
CA THR A 58 -0.60 -4.05 15.47
C THR A 58 -1.65 -4.12 16.58
N ILE A 59 -2.78 -3.46 16.36
CA ILE A 59 -3.97 -3.59 17.21
C ILE A 59 -4.50 -5.02 17.08
N TYR A 60 -4.85 -5.65 18.21
CA TYR A 60 -5.48 -6.98 18.18
C TYR A 60 -6.90 -6.87 17.60
N ARG A 61 -7.20 -7.73 16.62
CA ARG A 61 -8.48 -7.81 15.94
C ARG A 61 -8.87 -9.28 15.77
N ALA A 62 -9.93 -9.71 16.45
CA ALA A 62 -10.52 -11.01 16.24
C ALA A 62 -11.14 -11.12 14.84
N ASN A 63 -11.07 -12.31 14.23
CA ASN A 63 -11.73 -12.60 12.96
C ASN A 63 -13.24 -12.77 13.21
N LEU A 64 -14.06 -12.06 12.43
CA LEU A 64 -15.52 -12.18 12.46
C LEU A 64 -16.01 -12.86 11.16
N PRO A 65 -17.10 -13.66 11.20
CA PRO A 65 -17.70 -14.29 10.03
C PRO A 65 -18.55 -13.29 9.24
N LEU A 66 -17.89 -12.28 8.64
CA LEU A 66 -18.54 -11.11 8.03
C LEU A 66 -19.57 -11.49 6.94
N ASP A 67 -19.29 -12.51 6.13
CA ASP A 67 -20.20 -12.97 5.08
C ASP A 67 -21.49 -13.57 5.65
N GLU A 68 -21.41 -14.30 6.77
CA GLU A 68 -22.57 -14.88 7.44
C GLU A 68 -23.38 -13.80 8.19
N MET A 69 -22.70 -12.87 8.86
CA MET A 69 -23.34 -11.71 9.50
C MET A 69 -24.14 -10.87 8.49
N MET A 70 -23.59 -10.68 7.28
CA MET A 70 -24.29 -10.00 6.18
C MET A 70 -25.44 -10.84 5.62
N GLN A 71 -25.31 -12.17 5.50
CA GLN A 71 -26.40 -13.06 5.10
C GLN A 71 -27.58 -13.06 6.09
N TRP A 72 -27.31 -12.92 7.39
CA TRP A 72 -28.35 -12.69 8.41
C TRP A 72 -29.04 -11.33 8.19
N ALA A 73 -28.27 -10.25 8.07
CA ALA A 73 -28.79 -8.90 7.87
C ALA A 73 -29.56 -8.71 6.56
N GLU A 74 -29.28 -9.51 5.53
CA GLU A 74 -29.95 -9.50 4.23
C GLU A 74 -31.15 -10.47 4.16
N GLY A 75 -31.51 -11.16 5.25
CA GLY A 75 -32.62 -12.13 5.26
C GLY A 75 -32.37 -13.39 4.43
N LYS A 76 -31.09 -13.70 4.13
CA LYS A 76 -30.69 -14.88 3.35
C LYS A 76 -30.47 -16.11 4.23
N ALA A 77 -29.95 -15.93 5.45
CA ALA A 77 -29.64 -17.03 6.37
C ALA A 77 -30.90 -17.65 7.01
N CYS A 78 -31.92 -16.83 7.28
CA CYS A 78 -33.22 -17.27 7.81
C CYS A 78 -34.35 -16.71 6.96
N ARG A 79 -35.26 -17.60 6.54
CA ARG A 79 -36.60 -17.21 6.07
C ARG A 79 -37.57 -17.48 7.21
N PRO A 80 -38.05 -16.44 7.92
CA PRO A 80 -38.91 -16.65 9.08
C PRO A 80 -40.26 -17.23 8.63
N VAL A 81 -40.51 -18.46 9.06
CA VAL A 81 -41.78 -19.17 8.86
C VAL A 81 -42.36 -19.49 10.23
N PHE A 82 -43.65 -19.23 10.40
CA PHE A 82 -44.41 -19.50 11.62
C PHE A 82 -45.30 -20.74 11.38
N PRO A 83 -44.82 -21.96 11.69
CA PRO A 83 -45.65 -23.16 11.64
C PRO A 83 -46.56 -23.19 12.87
N LEU A 84 -47.84 -22.88 12.68
CA LEU A 84 -48.85 -22.97 13.75
C LEU A 84 -49.56 -24.32 13.69
N GLN A 85 -49.43 -25.12 14.75
CA GLN A 85 -50.21 -26.36 14.87
C GLN A 85 -51.62 -26.04 15.38
N ILE A 86 -52.63 -26.51 14.66
CA ILE A 86 -54.05 -26.35 14.98
C ILE A 86 -54.62 -27.74 15.26
N SER A 87 -55.09 -27.97 16.47
CA SER A 87 -55.67 -29.25 16.89
C SER A 87 -57.17 -29.28 16.57
N VAL A 88 -57.65 -30.32 15.92
CA VAL A 88 -59.06 -30.49 15.56
C VAL A 88 -59.68 -31.58 16.43
N LYS A 89 -60.62 -31.20 17.31
CA LYS A 89 -61.41 -32.12 18.14
C LYS A 89 -62.73 -32.40 17.44
N ALA A 90 -62.88 -33.65 16.98
CA ALA A 90 -63.99 -34.09 16.12
C ALA A 90 -64.75 -35.27 16.75
N ASP A 91 -65.07 -35.18 18.04
CA ASP A 91 -65.56 -36.30 18.85
C ASP A 91 -66.82 -36.99 18.28
N ALA A 92 -67.70 -36.22 17.61
CA ALA A 92 -68.92 -36.72 16.98
C ALA A 92 -68.76 -37.43 15.62
N LEU A 93 -67.61 -37.29 14.93
CA LEU A 93 -67.36 -37.90 13.61
C LEU A 93 -66.67 -39.27 13.71
N GLN A 94 -66.68 -40.09 12.65
CA GLN A 94 -65.77 -41.24 12.60
C GLN A 94 -64.33 -40.78 12.33
N GLU A 95 -63.35 -41.54 12.82
CA GLU A 95 -61.92 -41.20 12.69
C GLU A 95 -61.51 -40.96 11.23
N ASN A 96 -61.94 -41.84 10.30
CA ASN A 96 -61.68 -41.72 8.87
C ASN A 96 -62.33 -40.47 8.24
N GLU A 97 -63.53 -40.09 8.71
CA GLU A 97 -64.26 -38.91 8.23
C GLU A 97 -63.56 -37.63 8.71
N ALA A 98 -63.13 -37.61 9.98
CA ALA A 98 -62.40 -36.51 10.59
C ALA A 98 -61.03 -36.31 9.93
N GLN A 99 -60.29 -37.39 9.64
CA GLN A 99 -59.03 -37.34 8.89
C GLN A 99 -59.23 -36.81 7.46
N ASN A 100 -60.29 -37.24 6.76
CA ASN A 100 -60.60 -36.70 5.43
C ASN A 100 -61.00 -35.21 5.49
N LEU A 101 -61.77 -34.80 6.50
CA LEU A 101 -62.10 -33.40 6.72
C LEU A 101 -60.84 -32.56 6.97
N VAL A 102 -59.96 -32.97 7.89
CA VAL A 102 -58.67 -32.30 8.17
C VAL A 102 -57.83 -32.16 6.89
N ARG A 103 -57.71 -33.23 6.09
CA ARG A 103 -56.99 -33.21 4.80
C ARG A 103 -57.60 -32.23 3.79
N LEU A 104 -58.93 -32.19 3.67
CA LEU A 104 -59.63 -31.27 2.77
C LEU A 104 -59.51 -29.81 3.25
N THR A 105 -59.56 -29.56 4.57
CA THR A 105 -59.38 -28.22 5.14
C THR A 105 -57.94 -27.75 4.96
N GLN A 106 -56.93 -28.62 5.12
CA GLN A 106 -55.54 -28.27 4.83
C GLN A 106 -55.35 -27.91 3.35
N HIS A 107 -55.95 -28.66 2.42
CA HIS A 107 -55.91 -28.32 0.99
C HIS A 107 -56.55 -26.95 0.72
N ALA A 108 -57.72 -26.67 1.31
CA ALA A 108 -58.41 -25.40 1.16
C ALA A 108 -57.67 -24.21 1.83
N LEU A 109 -56.86 -24.45 2.86
CA LEU A 109 -55.94 -23.46 3.43
C LEU A 109 -54.74 -23.22 2.53
N ASP A 110 -54.09 -24.30 2.06
CA ASP A 110 -52.88 -24.23 1.22
C ASP A 110 -53.20 -23.57 -0.14
N ASP A 111 -54.40 -23.80 -0.72
CA ASP A 111 -54.88 -23.16 -1.96
C ASP A 111 -55.07 -21.62 -1.84
N HIS A 112 -55.44 -21.13 -0.65
CA HIS A 112 -55.71 -19.70 -0.40
C HIS A 112 -54.52 -18.96 0.25
N ASN A 113 -53.41 -19.64 0.53
CA ASN A 113 -52.33 -19.03 1.31
C ASN A 113 -51.30 -18.29 0.44
N ASP A 114 -51.59 -17.02 0.14
CA ASP A 114 -50.66 -16.12 -0.57
C ASP A 114 -49.37 -15.81 0.21
N PHE A 115 -49.27 -16.12 1.52
CA PHE A 115 -48.15 -15.72 2.37
C PHE A 115 -47.36 -16.91 2.94
N SER A 116 -46.28 -17.27 2.23
CA SER A 116 -45.34 -18.35 2.61
C SER A 116 -44.66 -18.25 3.99
N GLY A 117 -44.83 -17.14 4.71
CA GLY A 117 -44.31 -16.97 6.08
C GLY A 117 -45.23 -17.49 7.18
N HIS A 118 -46.53 -17.69 6.92
CA HIS A 118 -47.50 -18.09 7.95
C HIS A 118 -48.22 -19.37 7.51
N HIS A 119 -47.86 -20.49 8.12
CA HIS A 119 -48.36 -21.81 7.73
C HIS A 119 -49.17 -22.44 8.86
N LEU A 120 -50.50 -22.47 8.68
CA LEU A 120 -51.40 -23.20 9.54
C LEU A 120 -51.33 -24.70 9.19
N ARG A 121 -51.04 -25.55 10.18
CA ARG A 121 -50.96 -27.02 10.04
C ARG A 121 -51.99 -27.69 10.94
N LEU A 122 -52.95 -28.36 10.31
CA LEU A 122 -54.03 -29.04 11.02
C LEU A 122 -53.60 -30.45 11.45
N GLN A 123 -53.90 -30.80 12.70
CA GLN A 123 -53.76 -32.15 13.24
C GLN A 123 -55.07 -32.61 13.88
N LEU A 124 -55.38 -33.90 13.78
CA LEU A 124 -56.57 -34.48 14.43
C LEU A 124 -56.24 -34.87 15.87
N ALA A 125 -57.07 -34.46 16.83
CA ALA A 125 -56.90 -34.81 18.23
C ALA A 125 -57.27 -36.29 18.50
N SER A 126 -56.45 -36.98 19.29
CA SER A 126 -56.67 -38.39 19.62
C SER A 126 -57.88 -38.61 20.54
N LYS A 127 -58.82 -39.46 20.12
CA LYS A 127 -60.03 -39.83 20.88
C LYS A 127 -59.71 -40.80 22.03
N GLY A 128 -59.27 -40.25 23.15
CA GLY A 128 -59.04 -41.04 24.37
C GLY A 128 -58.03 -40.48 25.36
N GLY A 129 -57.50 -39.27 25.15
CA GLY A 129 -56.63 -38.61 26.12
C GLY A 129 -57.34 -38.34 27.44
N ALA A 130 -56.98 -39.10 28.48
CA ALA A 130 -57.30 -38.77 29.86
C ALA A 130 -56.62 -37.44 30.28
N SER A 131 -57.00 -36.92 31.45
CA SER A 131 -56.50 -35.69 32.07
C SER A 131 -55.02 -35.36 31.82
N PRO A 132 -54.65 -34.07 31.65
CA PRO A 132 -53.32 -33.67 31.22
C PRO A 132 -52.23 -34.23 32.13
N SER A 133 -51.35 -35.05 31.54
CA SER A 133 -50.14 -35.51 32.20
C SER A 133 -49.06 -34.42 32.08
N PRO A 134 -48.55 -33.85 33.19
CA PRO A 134 -47.73 -32.62 33.15
C PRO A 134 -46.26 -32.90 32.84
N ALA A 135 -45.96 -33.70 31.80
CA ALA A 135 -44.61 -34.10 31.41
C ALA A 135 -44.49 -34.66 29.98
N GLY A 136 -45.19 -34.07 29.00
CA GLY A 136 -45.00 -34.35 27.57
C GLY A 136 -44.83 -33.05 26.79
N ASP A 137 -43.68 -32.87 26.13
CA ASP A 137 -43.31 -31.64 25.39
C ASP A 137 -44.28 -31.28 24.25
N ASP A 138 -45.01 -32.29 23.74
CA ASP A 138 -45.74 -32.23 22.45
C ASP A 138 -47.04 -31.39 22.51
N ASP A 139 -47.74 -31.36 23.65
CA ASP A 139 -48.97 -30.55 23.82
C ASP A 139 -48.69 -29.03 23.92
N SER A 140 -47.42 -28.63 24.10
CA SER A 140 -47.02 -27.22 24.26
C SER A 140 -47.04 -26.39 22.96
N HIS A 141 -47.29 -27.05 21.81
CA HIS A 141 -47.15 -26.47 20.47
C HIS A 141 -48.48 -26.10 19.78
N VAL A 142 -49.64 -26.36 20.40
CA VAL A 142 -50.95 -26.07 19.80
C VAL A 142 -51.31 -24.59 19.94
N ALA A 143 -51.48 -23.89 18.81
CA ALA A 143 -51.81 -22.47 18.77
C ALA A 143 -53.32 -22.18 18.90
N LEU A 144 -54.16 -23.11 18.41
CA LEU A 144 -55.63 -23.03 18.46
C LEU A 144 -56.21 -24.46 18.46
N THR A 145 -57.27 -24.69 19.22
CA THR A 145 -58.06 -25.93 19.15
C THR A 145 -59.41 -25.66 18.48
N ILE A 146 -59.76 -26.38 17.42
CA ILE A 146 -61.10 -26.35 16.83
C ILE A 146 -61.95 -27.43 17.50
N GLN A 147 -63.13 -27.08 17.99
CA GLN A 147 -64.09 -28.04 18.56
C GLN A 147 -65.32 -28.14 17.64
N LEU A 148 -65.48 -29.31 17.00
CA LEU A 148 -66.55 -29.57 16.04
C LEU A 148 -67.77 -30.23 16.71
N ALA A 149 -68.90 -29.53 16.68
CA ALA A 149 -70.17 -30.01 17.25
C ALA A 149 -71.29 -30.08 16.17
N PRO A 150 -72.20 -31.07 16.22
CA PRO A 150 -73.39 -31.06 15.37
C PRO A 150 -74.32 -29.88 15.71
N GLY A 151 -74.90 -29.23 14.70
CA GLY A 151 -75.85 -28.12 14.85
C GLY A 151 -76.82 -28.00 13.66
N GLU A 152 -77.64 -26.95 13.63
CA GLU A 152 -78.63 -26.74 12.56
C GLU A 152 -78.04 -26.06 11.31
N SER A 153 -76.96 -25.29 11.47
CA SER A 153 -76.27 -24.56 10.40
C SER A 153 -74.78 -24.45 10.69
N ASN A 154 -73.98 -24.04 9.69
CA ASN A 154 -72.59 -23.66 9.91
C ASN A 154 -72.54 -22.38 10.76
N SER A 155 -71.90 -22.43 11.93
CA SER A 155 -71.57 -21.24 12.71
C SER A 155 -70.27 -21.45 13.48
N ALA A 156 -69.47 -20.38 13.60
CA ALA A 156 -68.25 -20.36 14.38
C ALA A 156 -68.37 -19.36 15.55
N SER A 157 -67.82 -19.73 16.70
CA SER A 157 -67.64 -18.82 17.84
C SER A 157 -66.32 -19.12 18.54
N LEU A 158 -65.51 -18.07 18.75
CA LEU A 158 -64.30 -18.18 19.56
C LEU A 158 -64.69 -18.14 21.05
N ASP A 159 -64.13 -19.05 21.83
CA ASP A 159 -64.25 -19.04 23.29
C ASP A 159 -63.55 -17.78 23.87
N PRO A 160 -64.14 -17.08 24.87
CA PRO A 160 -63.57 -15.83 25.38
C PRO A 160 -62.32 -16.03 26.24
N ASP A 161 -62.24 -17.16 26.96
CA ASP A 161 -61.26 -17.40 28.02
C ASP A 161 -60.12 -18.33 27.56
N SER A 162 -60.35 -19.13 26.52
CA SER A 162 -59.42 -20.14 26.00
C SER A 162 -59.14 -19.99 24.50
N ALA A 163 -58.08 -20.64 24.00
CA ALA A 163 -57.75 -20.68 22.57
C ALA A 163 -58.55 -21.78 21.84
N VAL A 164 -59.88 -21.72 21.95
CA VAL A 164 -60.81 -22.70 21.35
C VAL A 164 -61.76 -22.01 20.36
N LEU A 165 -61.83 -22.54 19.15
CA LEU A 165 -62.79 -22.15 18.12
C LEU A 165 -63.88 -23.21 18.01
N ASN A 166 -65.06 -22.91 18.52
CA ASN A 166 -66.22 -23.79 18.44
C ASN A 166 -66.86 -23.65 17.05
N ILE A 167 -67.07 -24.75 16.35
CA ILE A 167 -67.71 -24.77 15.03
C ILE A 167 -68.87 -25.76 15.05
N ALA A 168 -70.08 -25.23 14.90
CA ALA A 168 -71.27 -26.03 14.65
C ALA A 168 -71.38 -26.36 13.16
N TYR A 169 -71.78 -27.59 12.83
CA TYR A 169 -72.00 -28.03 11.46
C TYR A 169 -73.29 -28.87 11.31
N PRO A 170 -74.05 -28.72 10.22
CA PRO A 170 -75.23 -29.53 9.96
C PRO A 170 -74.83 -30.92 9.47
N SER A 171 -75.60 -31.95 9.84
CA SER A 171 -75.26 -33.36 9.59
C SER A 171 -75.10 -33.73 8.11
N ASN A 172 -75.62 -32.92 7.19
CA ASN A 172 -75.47 -33.07 5.74
C ASN A 172 -74.17 -32.47 5.16
N ALA A 173 -73.38 -31.73 5.96
CA ALA A 173 -72.13 -31.10 5.53
C ALA A 173 -70.88 -31.98 5.73
N ILE A 174 -71.04 -33.21 6.26
CA ILE A 174 -69.95 -34.18 6.44
C ILE A 174 -69.47 -34.64 5.05
N PRO A 175 -68.17 -34.52 4.72
CA PRO A 175 -67.67 -34.89 3.40
C PRO A 175 -67.61 -36.40 3.20
N SER A 176 -68.07 -36.87 2.04
CA SER A 176 -67.88 -38.27 1.63
C SER A 176 -66.39 -38.57 1.41
N ALA A 177 -65.98 -39.82 1.62
CA ALA A 177 -64.60 -40.26 1.44
C ALA A 177 -64.05 -40.03 0.00
N SER A 178 -64.93 -39.91 -0.99
CA SER A 178 -64.61 -39.65 -2.40
C SER A 178 -64.65 -38.17 -2.79
N SER A 179 -65.05 -37.26 -1.91
CA SER A 179 -65.17 -35.84 -2.23
C SER A 179 -63.80 -35.16 -2.34
N SER A 180 -63.55 -34.46 -3.45
CA SER A 180 -62.33 -33.66 -3.66
C SER A 180 -62.37 -32.29 -2.98
N SER A 181 -63.56 -31.80 -2.62
CA SER A 181 -63.78 -30.55 -1.88
C SER A 181 -64.95 -30.70 -0.91
N SER A 182 -65.05 -29.80 0.06
CA SER A 182 -66.13 -29.80 1.06
C SER A 182 -66.48 -28.38 1.47
N ALA A 183 -67.78 -28.06 1.47
CA ALA A 183 -68.26 -26.76 1.93
C ALA A 183 -67.92 -26.49 3.40
N LEU A 184 -67.91 -27.55 4.25
CA LEU A 184 -67.46 -27.44 5.64
C LEU A 184 -65.95 -27.19 5.73
N ALA A 185 -65.14 -27.84 4.89
CA ALA A 185 -63.69 -27.62 4.87
C ALA A 185 -63.34 -26.18 4.45
N THR A 186 -63.98 -25.66 3.40
CA THR A 186 -63.82 -24.27 2.96
C THR A 186 -64.31 -23.28 4.02
N TYR A 187 -65.41 -23.58 4.71
CA TYR A 187 -65.90 -22.73 5.81
C TYR A 187 -64.88 -22.66 6.97
N ILE A 188 -64.37 -23.82 7.42
CA ILE A 188 -63.33 -23.87 8.47
C ILE A 188 -62.06 -23.12 8.02
N ALA A 189 -61.62 -23.30 6.78
CA ALA A 189 -60.44 -22.61 6.24
C ALA A 189 -60.61 -21.08 6.28
N ASN A 190 -61.77 -20.55 5.86
CA ASN A 190 -62.06 -19.12 5.88
C ASN A 190 -62.12 -18.54 7.30
N GLU A 191 -62.72 -19.24 8.26
CA GLU A 191 -62.78 -18.79 9.67
C GLU A 191 -61.38 -18.79 10.32
N LEU A 192 -60.52 -19.76 9.99
CA LEU A 192 -59.12 -19.77 10.44
C LEU A 192 -58.33 -18.59 9.88
N GLN A 193 -58.47 -18.30 8.58
CA GLN A 193 -57.82 -17.13 7.97
C GLN A 193 -58.34 -15.82 8.59
N SER A 194 -59.64 -15.69 8.82
CA SER A 194 -60.23 -14.56 9.52
C SER A 194 -59.60 -14.38 10.91
N THR A 195 -59.50 -15.48 11.68
CA THR A 195 -58.94 -15.50 13.04
C THR A 195 -57.48 -15.05 13.10
N PHE A 196 -56.64 -15.45 12.13
CA PHE A 196 -55.20 -15.11 12.10
C PHE A 196 -54.84 -13.90 11.21
N SER A 197 -55.83 -13.27 10.56
CA SER A 197 -55.62 -12.15 9.63
C SER A 197 -54.85 -10.97 10.23
N GLU A 198 -55.14 -10.59 11.48
CA GLU A 198 -54.42 -9.53 12.21
C GLU A 198 -52.93 -9.89 12.36
N GLU A 199 -52.63 -11.12 12.79
CA GLU A 199 -51.25 -11.61 12.97
C GLU A 199 -50.49 -11.64 11.63
N GLN A 200 -51.09 -12.20 10.59
CA GLN A 200 -50.51 -12.27 9.25
C GLN A 200 -50.20 -10.86 8.69
N SER A 201 -51.07 -9.89 8.94
CA SER A 201 -50.85 -8.49 8.50
C SER A 201 -49.67 -7.83 9.22
N ILE A 202 -49.52 -8.06 10.53
CA ILE A 202 -48.42 -7.49 11.33
C ILE A 202 -47.08 -8.13 10.92
N ILE A 203 -47.04 -9.46 10.81
CA ILE A 203 -45.81 -10.20 10.46
C ILE A 203 -45.34 -9.81 9.05
N SER A 204 -46.25 -9.78 8.06
CA SER A 204 -45.88 -9.38 6.69
C SER A 204 -45.34 -7.95 6.62
N TYR A 205 -45.90 -7.00 7.36
CA TYR A 205 -45.39 -5.62 7.48
C TYR A 205 -43.99 -5.55 8.14
N LEU A 206 -43.73 -6.34 9.19
CA LEU A 206 -42.41 -6.40 9.84
C LEU A 206 -41.34 -6.95 8.89
N LEU A 207 -41.66 -7.99 8.12
CA LEU A 207 -40.74 -8.59 7.14
C LEU A 207 -40.47 -7.67 5.94
N SER A 208 -41.47 -6.92 5.46
CA SER A 208 -41.25 -5.95 4.37
C SER A 208 -40.42 -4.75 4.82
N THR A 209 -40.58 -4.30 6.06
CA THR A 209 -39.89 -3.10 6.58
C THR A 209 -38.43 -3.35 6.96
N SER A 210 -38.08 -4.60 7.29
CA SER A 210 -36.73 -5.01 7.70
C SER A 210 -35.84 -5.46 6.54
N SER A 211 -36.44 -5.93 5.44
CA SER A 211 -35.72 -6.29 4.23
C SER A 211 -35.09 -5.03 3.62
N ALA A 212 -33.76 -4.99 3.47
CA ALA A 212 -33.03 -3.84 2.91
C ALA A 212 -33.26 -3.57 1.40
N LEU A 213 -34.27 -4.24 0.82
CA LEU A 213 -34.78 -4.04 -0.53
C LEU A 213 -36.17 -3.43 -0.40
N ASP A 214 -36.46 -2.35 -1.14
CA ASP A 214 -37.77 -1.67 -1.22
C ASP A 214 -38.86 -2.53 -1.92
N THR A 215 -38.93 -3.82 -1.59
CA THR A 215 -40.06 -4.68 -1.93
C THR A 215 -41.29 -4.23 -1.18
N LYS A 216 -42.18 -3.53 -1.89
CA LYS A 216 -43.56 -3.25 -1.45
C LYS A 216 -44.16 -4.49 -0.78
N PRO A 217 -44.85 -4.37 0.37
CA PRO A 217 -45.50 -5.50 1.01
C PRO A 217 -46.52 -6.11 0.04
N GLN A 218 -46.23 -7.32 -0.43
CA GLN A 218 -47.14 -8.08 -1.28
C GLN A 218 -48.33 -8.55 -0.43
N GLY A 219 -49.54 -8.30 -0.90
CA GLY A 219 -50.78 -8.68 -0.21
C GLY A 219 -51.38 -7.65 0.76
N LEU A 220 -50.68 -6.56 1.12
CA LEU A 220 -51.23 -5.53 2.01
C LEU A 220 -51.85 -4.34 1.24
N THR A 221 -53.05 -3.91 1.66
CA THR A 221 -53.66 -2.67 1.17
C THR A 221 -52.97 -1.44 1.80
N PRO A 222 -52.94 -0.28 1.12
CA PRO A 222 -52.27 0.92 1.65
C PRO A 222 -52.89 1.42 2.96
N GLU A 223 -54.18 1.17 3.18
CA GLU A 223 -54.90 1.51 4.42
C GLU A 223 -54.44 0.66 5.60
N ILE A 224 -54.25 -0.65 5.40
CA ILE A 224 -53.70 -1.54 6.44
C ILE A 224 -52.25 -1.14 6.77
N VAL A 225 -51.44 -0.77 5.76
CA VAL A 225 -50.07 -0.29 5.99
C VAL A 225 -50.05 1.00 6.83
N ASP A 226 -50.94 1.96 6.56
CA ASP A 226 -51.07 3.17 7.38
C ASP A 226 -51.50 2.84 8.83
N MET A 227 -52.50 1.98 9.03
CA MET A 227 -52.92 1.52 10.36
C MET A 227 -51.79 0.81 11.12
N LEU A 228 -51.03 -0.08 10.47
CA LEU A 228 -49.90 -0.77 11.07
C LEU A 228 -48.75 0.18 11.40
N SER A 229 -48.44 1.15 10.54
CA SER A 229 -47.42 2.18 10.84
C SER A 229 -47.80 3.04 12.05
N LYS A 230 -49.08 3.41 12.17
CA LYS A 230 -49.65 4.11 13.33
C LYS A 230 -49.64 3.25 14.59
N ARG A 231 -49.80 1.92 14.47
CA ARG A 231 -49.66 0.99 15.58
C ARG A 231 -48.20 0.89 16.06
N THR A 232 -47.26 0.62 15.16
CA THR A 232 -45.83 0.49 15.48
C THR A 232 -45.27 1.75 16.12
N THR A 233 -45.67 2.94 15.66
CA THR A 233 -45.27 4.22 16.25
C THR A 233 -45.93 4.49 17.62
N ARG A 234 -47.11 3.93 17.90
CA ARG A 234 -47.79 4.09 19.20
C ARG A 234 -47.33 3.09 20.25
N SER A 235 -46.95 1.88 19.85
CA SER A 235 -46.47 0.82 20.73
C SER A 235 -45.05 1.09 21.26
N LEU A 236 -44.78 0.62 22.47
CA LEU A 236 -43.45 0.50 23.04
C LEU A 236 -42.58 -0.45 22.21
N ARG A 237 -41.33 -0.05 22.00
CA ARG A 237 -40.26 -0.95 21.56
C ARG A 237 -40.14 -2.11 22.55
N TYR A 238 -39.83 -3.32 22.05
CA TYR A 238 -39.61 -4.46 22.94
C TYR A 238 -38.52 -4.15 23.96
N SER A 239 -38.75 -4.58 25.19
CA SER A 239 -37.74 -4.71 26.24
C SER A 239 -38.02 -6.00 27.01
N PRO A 240 -36.98 -6.73 27.49
CA PRO A 240 -37.16 -7.86 28.39
C PRO A 240 -37.71 -7.41 29.75
N THR A 241 -37.45 -6.16 30.16
CA THR A 241 -37.88 -5.54 31.42
C THR A 241 -38.57 -4.19 31.17
N TYR A 242 -39.68 -3.92 31.86
CA TYR A 242 -40.32 -2.60 31.88
C TYR A 242 -40.47 -2.10 33.32
N HIS A 243 -40.19 -0.82 33.55
CA HIS A 243 -40.46 -0.15 34.81
C HIS A 243 -41.84 0.51 34.75
N LEU A 244 -42.77 0.13 35.63
CA LEU A 244 -44.10 0.71 35.74
C LEU A 244 -44.13 1.67 36.93
N THR A 245 -44.32 2.96 36.65
CA THR A 245 -44.33 4.02 37.68
C THR A 245 -45.77 4.49 37.95
N PHE A 246 -46.30 4.21 39.13
CA PHE A 246 -47.64 4.63 39.54
C PHE A 246 -47.58 5.92 40.36
N SER A 247 -48.20 6.98 39.85
CA SER A 247 -48.13 8.34 40.38
C SER A 247 -49.49 8.86 40.82
N LEU A 248 -49.62 9.29 42.08
CA LEU A 248 -50.78 10.05 42.55
C LEU A 248 -50.48 11.55 42.58
N PHE A 249 -51.08 12.32 41.68
CA PHE A 249 -50.84 13.75 41.53
C PHE A 249 -52.05 14.57 42.00
N THR A 250 -51.82 15.56 42.86
CA THR A 250 -52.88 16.40 43.44
C THR A 250 -52.51 17.88 43.40
N ALA A 251 -53.45 18.77 43.05
CA ALA A 251 -53.19 20.22 43.07
C ALA A 251 -53.01 20.82 44.47
N GLY A 252 -53.45 20.11 45.52
CA GLY A 252 -53.36 20.54 46.92
C GLY A 252 -52.54 19.60 47.80
N ALA A 253 -52.78 19.70 49.12
CA ALA A 253 -52.13 18.89 50.16
C ALA A 253 -52.74 17.49 50.37
N ALA A 254 -53.89 17.21 49.74
CA ALA A 254 -54.70 16.02 49.97
C ALA A 254 -55.30 15.51 48.65
N PRO A 255 -55.55 14.19 48.54
CA PRO A 255 -55.09 13.13 49.45
C PRO A 255 -53.57 12.94 49.39
N SER A 256 -52.99 12.54 50.53
CA SER A 256 -51.53 12.34 50.67
C SER A 256 -51.13 10.87 50.80
N THR A 257 -52.11 9.96 50.88
CA THR A 257 -51.91 8.52 51.01
C THR A 257 -52.95 7.75 50.20
N TRP A 258 -52.61 6.52 49.83
CA TRP A 258 -53.42 5.65 49.00
C TRP A 258 -53.07 4.18 49.24
N ASP A 259 -54.03 3.28 49.03
CA ASP A 259 -53.89 1.83 49.16
C ASP A 259 -53.43 1.17 47.83
N ILE A 260 -52.42 1.76 47.17
CA ILE A 260 -52.01 1.37 45.80
C ILE A 260 -51.41 -0.04 45.73
N GLU A 261 -50.61 -0.46 46.71
CA GLU A 261 -49.97 -1.77 46.71
C GLU A 261 -51.02 -2.90 46.73
N LYS A 262 -52.12 -2.71 47.48
CA LYS A 262 -53.26 -3.63 47.49
C LYS A 262 -54.00 -3.63 46.15
N ALA A 263 -54.24 -2.45 45.57
CA ALA A 263 -54.94 -2.31 44.31
C ALA A 263 -54.17 -2.92 43.13
N ILE A 264 -52.84 -2.83 43.13
CA ILE A 264 -51.98 -3.48 42.13
C ILE A 264 -52.03 -5.00 42.29
N GLU A 265 -51.86 -5.52 43.51
CA GLU A 265 -51.92 -6.95 43.81
C GLU A 265 -53.28 -7.57 43.45
N GLU A 266 -54.38 -6.86 43.68
CA GLU A 266 -55.75 -7.33 43.41
C GLU A 266 -56.16 -7.21 41.94
N TYR A 267 -55.91 -6.06 41.28
CA TYR A 267 -56.50 -5.74 39.96
C TYR A 267 -55.55 -5.84 38.78
N MET A 268 -54.24 -5.72 38.98
CA MET A 268 -53.28 -5.60 37.87
C MET A 268 -52.28 -6.77 37.80
N LYS A 269 -51.82 -7.26 38.95
CA LYS A 269 -50.88 -8.36 39.06
C LYS A 269 -51.31 -9.64 38.33
N PRO A 270 -52.59 -10.08 38.35
CA PRO A 270 -53.02 -11.24 37.57
C PRO A 270 -52.72 -11.12 36.06
N MET A 271 -52.74 -9.90 35.50
CA MET A 271 -52.35 -9.66 34.11
C MET A 271 -50.83 -9.59 33.94
N LEU A 272 -50.11 -9.00 34.90
CA LEU A 272 -48.64 -8.94 34.86
C LEU A 272 -48.00 -10.33 34.94
N ASP A 273 -48.52 -11.21 35.81
CA ASP A 273 -48.07 -12.59 35.95
C ASP A 273 -48.27 -13.39 34.64
N VAL A 274 -49.41 -13.18 33.97
CA VAL A 274 -49.74 -13.78 32.67
C VAL A 274 -48.86 -13.22 31.53
N LEU A 275 -48.39 -11.97 31.62
CA LEU A 275 -47.42 -11.38 30.70
C LEU A 275 -45.96 -11.78 31.02
N GLY A 276 -45.70 -12.31 32.21
CA GLY A 276 -44.38 -12.72 32.73
C GLY A 276 -43.50 -13.53 31.77
N PRO A 277 -44.02 -14.51 31.00
CA PRO A 277 -43.22 -15.24 30.02
C PRO A 277 -42.62 -14.35 28.91
N ILE A 278 -43.30 -13.24 28.56
CA ILE A 278 -42.94 -12.35 27.47
C ILE A 278 -42.09 -11.17 27.96
N HIS A 279 -42.42 -10.63 29.15
CA HIS A 279 -41.81 -9.45 29.76
C HIS A 279 -41.76 -9.55 31.28
N ASN A 280 -40.66 -9.09 31.88
CA ASN A 280 -40.57 -8.84 33.32
C ASN A 280 -41.02 -7.40 33.65
N PHE A 281 -41.69 -7.22 34.77
CA PHE A 281 -42.14 -5.90 35.23
C PHE A 281 -41.57 -5.59 36.62
N THR A 282 -41.09 -4.36 36.79
CA THR A 282 -40.70 -3.79 38.09
C THR A 282 -41.60 -2.59 38.36
N ILE A 283 -42.04 -2.43 39.62
CA ILE A 283 -43.09 -1.48 39.97
C ILE A 283 -42.56 -0.49 41.01
N ASP A 284 -42.71 0.80 40.73
CA ASP A 284 -42.40 1.90 41.63
C ASP A 284 -43.68 2.74 41.88
N THR A 285 -43.89 3.21 43.11
CA THR A 285 -45.04 4.04 43.49
C THR A 285 -44.58 5.41 44.02
N GLN A 286 -45.27 6.49 43.64
CA GLN A 286 -44.96 7.85 44.08
C GLN A 286 -46.23 8.70 44.28
N VAL A 287 -46.16 9.65 45.21
CA VAL A 287 -47.23 10.63 45.49
C VAL A 287 -46.63 12.03 45.37
N GLN A 288 -47.22 12.86 44.51
CA GLN A 288 -46.80 14.26 44.30
C GLN A 288 -47.94 15.20 44.68
N LEU A 289 -47.72 15.92 45.77
CA LEU A 289 -48.60 17.00 46.23
C LEU A 289 -48.27 18.31 45.52
N TYR A 290 -49.24 19.22 45.48
CA TYR A 290 -49.15 20.53 44.82
C TYR A 290 -48.74 20.50 43.34
N ALA A 291 -49.07 19.43 42.62
CA ALA A 291 -48.91 19.32 41.18
C ALA A 291 -50.05 20.05 40.45
N THR A 292 -49.81 21.28 40.01
CA THR A 292 -50.72 21.97 39.09
C THR A 292 -50.50 21.49 37.65
N PRO A 293 -51.55 21.14 36.89
CA PRO A 293 -51.45 20.80 35.47
C PRO A 293 -51.27 22.06 34.63
N GLY A 294 -50.66 21.91 33.44
CA GLY A 294 -50.43 23.04 32.52
C GLY A 294 -51.72 23.58 31.88
N ALA A 295 -52.75 22.75 31.73
CA ALA A 295 -54.09 23.13 31.28
C ALA A 295 -55.10 23.06 32.43
N GLN A 296 -55.94 24.10 32.55
CA GLN A 296 -56.92 24.26 33.65
C GLN A 296 -58.38 24.34 33.15
N SER A 297 -58.64 23.97 31.89
CA SER A 297 -60.00 23.88 31.35
C SER A 297 -60.77 22.73 32.00
N GLN A 298 -62.06 22.96 32.28
CA GLN A 298 -62.98 21.95 32.83
C GLN A 298 -63.26 20.80 31.85
N VAL A 299 -63.23 21.11 30.54
CA VAL A 299 -63.22 20.11 29.47
C VAL A 299 -61.92 20.28 28.70
N LEU A 300 -61.05 19.27 28.76
CA LEU A 300 -59.78 19.23 28.05
C LEU A 300 -60.01 18.86 26.59
N SER A 301 -59.55 19.71 25.68
CA SER A 301 -59.44 19.41 24.25
C SER A 301 -58.21 18.55 23.95
N LYS A 302 -58.12 17.99 22.74
CA LYS A 302 -56.96 17.21 22.29
C LYS A 302 -55.63 17.99 22.35
N GLU A 303 -55.68 19.31 22.20
CA GLU A 303 -54.51 20.20 22.32
C GLU A 303 -54.13 20.40 23.80
N ASP A 304 -55.13 20.55 24.68
CA ASP A 304 -54.93 20.64 26.13
C ASP A 304 -54.33 19.37 26.73
N LEU A 305 -54.63 18.18 26.16
CA LEU A 305 -54.06 16.92 26.66
C LEU A 305 -52.52 16.95 26.65
N ALA A 306 -51.91 17.48 25.60
CA ALA A 306 -50.46 17.54 25.47
C ALA A 306 -49.82 18.59 26.40
N SER A 307 -50.51 19.70 26.67
CA SER A 307 -50.04 20.73 27.62
C SER A 307 -50.35 20.40 29.09
N PHE A 308 -51.28 19.48 29.35
CA PHE A 308 -51.61 19.00 30.70
C PHE A 308 -50.39 18.40 31.41
N ILE A 309 -49.60 17.58 30.69
CA ILE A 309 -48.30 17.09 31.16
C ILE A 309 -47.24 18.17 30.92
N ASN A 310 -47.08 19.09 31.88
CA ASN A 310 -45.96 20.03 31.84
C ASN A 310 -44.67 19.32 32.27
N ALA A 311 -43.92 18.81 31.28
CA ALA A 311 -42.69 18.03 31.48
C ALA A 311 -41.56 18.78 32.22
N ALA A 312 -41.69 20.10 32.44
CA ALA A 312 -40.74 20.90 33.21
C ALA A 312 -41.02 20.91 34.73
N GLU A 313 -42.23 20.54 35.17
CA GLU A 313 -42.69 20.74 36.57
C GLU A 313 -43.07 19.44 37.30
N TRP A 314 -43.23 18.32 36.59
CA TRP A 314 -43.57 17.03 37.20
C TRP A 314 -42.30 16.17 37.36
N PRO A 315 -41.74 16.01 38.58
CA PRO A 315 -40.55 15.21 38.82
C PRO A 315 -40.89 13.72 38.78
N LEU A 316 -40.98 13.15 37.58
CA LEU A 316 -41.14 11.72 37.38
C LEU A 316 -39.85 11.00 37.78
N SER A 317 -39.96 9.94 38.60
CA SER A 317 -38.83 9.11 38.98
C SER A 317 -38.10 8.56 37.74
N PRO A 318 -36.78 8.84 37.57
CA PRO A 318 -36.05 8.43 36.38
C PRO A 318 -35.85 6.91 36.31
N SER A 319 -35.73 6.38 35.10
CA SER A 319 -35.52 4.94 34.85
C SER A 319 -34.26 4.42 35.56
N ILE A 320 -34.45 3.58 36.57
CA ILE A 320 -33.37 2.83 37.22
C ILE A 320 -32.92 1.73 36.26
N ALA A 321 -31.60 1.46 36.20
CA ALA A 321 -31.01 0.35 35.43
C ALA A 321 -31.21 0.34 33.89
N GLY A 322 -31.68 1.43 33.28
CA GLY A 322 -31.64 1.64 31.82
C GLY A 322 -32.75 0.95 31.00
N ALA A 323 -33.71 0.29 31.65
CA ALA A 323 -34.90 -0.23 31.01
C ALA A 323 -36.01 0.86 30.88
N PRO A 324 -36.86 0.79 29.85
CA PRO A 324 -37.88 1.82 29.58
C PRO A 324 -38.94 1.90 30.69
N THR A 325 -39.29 3.15 31.06
CA THR A 325 -40.36 3.46 32.02
C THR A 325 -41.70 3.70 31.33
N VAL A 326 -42.78 3.24 31.97
CA VAL A 326 -44.18 3.44 31.57
C VAL A 326 -44.91 4.10 32.73
N ASN A 327 -45.41 5.31 32.51
CA ASN A 327 -45.94 6.17 33.56
C ASN A 327 -47.47 6.05 33.66
N PHE A 328 -47.98 5.68 34.84
CA PHE A 328 -49.40 5.60 35.15
C PHE A 328 -49.75 6.68 36.17
N VAL A 329 -50.31 7.79 35.69
CA VAL A 329 -50.63 8.95 36.54
C VAL A 329 -52.13 8.99 36.84
N ILE A 330 -52.48 8.96 38.12
CA ILE A 330 -53.81 9.33 38.61
C ILE A 330 -53.73 10.79 39.05
N TYR A 331 -54.37 11.69 38.31
CA TYR A 331 -54.53 13.08 38.68
C TYR A 331 -55.90 13.28 39.37
N ILE A 332 -55.90 13.94 40.52
CA ILE A 332 -57.13 14.22 41.27
C ILE A 332 -57.66 15.61 40.89
N GLY A 333 -58.82 15.61 40.24
CA GLY A 333 -59.48 16.80 39.74
C GLY A 333 -60.88 16.50 39.21
N ASP A 334 -61.61 17.55 38.88
CA ASP A 334 -62.99 17.50 38.37
C ASP A 334 -63.10 17.60 36.84
N GLN A 335 -61.97 17.79 36.15
CA GLN A 335 -61.88 17.91 34.70
C GLN A 335 -62.35 16.65 33.98
N GLN A 336 -62.86 16.83 32.75
CA GLN A 336 -63.20 15.75 31.82
C GLN A 336 -62.54 15.97 30.46
N ILE A 337 -62.44 14.92 29.64
CA ILE A 337 -61.87 15.01 28.29
C ILE A 337 -63.02 15.07 27.29
N GLY A 338 -63.03 16.08 26.42
CA GLY A 338 -63.98 16.14 25.30
C GLY A 338 -63.56 15.20 24.17
N LEU A 339 -64.45 14.31 23.75
CA LEU A 339 -64.28 13.52 22.52
C LEU A 339 -64.85 14.29 21.31
N ASP A 340 -64.49 13.87 20.09
CA ASP A 340 -64.93 14.52 18.84
C ASP A 340 -66.47 14.42 18.60
N SER A 341 -67.20 13.69 19.47
CA SER A 341 -68.66 13.68 19.55
C SER A 341 -69.08 14.48 20.80
N GLU A 342 -69.85 15.56 20.62
CA GLU A 342 -70.18 16.57 21.66
C GLU A 342 -70.86 16.03 22.93
N THR A 343 -71.28 14.75 22.95
CA THR A 343 -72.02 14.12 24.05
C THR A 343 -71.21 13.12 24.89
N GLU A 344 -69.99 12.75 24.48
CA GLU A 344 -69.18 11.75 25.19
C GLU A 344 -67.95 12.38 25.85
N THR A 345 -67.75 12.07 27.13
CA THR A 345 -66.55 12.49 27.86
C THR A 345 -65.74 11.31 28.38
N ALA A 346 -64.42 11.38 28.23
CA ALA A 346 -63.49 10.37 28.74
C ALA A 346 -62.84 10.81 30.06
N GLN A 347 -62.50 9.83 30.90
CA GLN A 347 -61.78 10.04 32.17
C GLN A 347 -60.29 9.74 32.07
N SER A 348 -59.80 9.21 30.96
CA SER A 348 -58.41 8.80 30.81
C SER A 348 -57.95 8.88 29.36
N TRP A 349 -56.64 9.01 29.16
CA TRP A 349 -56.02 8.92 27.85
C TRP A 349 -54.61 8.36 27.93
N MET A 350 -54.14 7.85 26.80
CA MET A 350 -52.86 7.17 26.64
C MET A 350 -51.91 8.01 25.78
N PHE A 351 -50.68 8.22 26.28
CA PHE A 351 -49.60 8.80 25.49
C PHE A 351 -48.74 7.70 24.86
N PRO A 352 -48.65 7.68 23.51
CA PRO A 352 -47.71 6.83 22.77
C PRO A 352 -46.31 6.79 23.40
N GLN A 353 -45.78 5.58 23.59
CA GLN A 353 -44.43 5.33 24.13
C GLN A 353 -44.12 5.91 25.53
N TRP A 354 -45.10 6.47 26.26
CA TRP A 354 -44.88 7.10 27.56
C TRP A 354 -45.71 6.51 28.70
N GLY A 355 -47.01 6.22 28.48
CA GLY A 355 -47.91 5.80 29.55
C GLY A 355 -49.35 6.29 29.42
N SER A 356 -50.02 6.51 30.55
CA SER A 356 -51.43 6.90 30.64
C SER A 356 -51.68 7.88 31.80
N VAL A 357 -52.65 8.77 31.60
CA VAL A 357 -53.22 9.62 32.67
C VAL A 357 -54.68 9.25 32.90
N TYR A 358 -55.11 9.25 34.16
CA TYR A 358 -56.49 9.05 34.60
C TYR A 358 -56.92 10.23 35.50
N LEU A 359 -58.09 10.81 35.23
CA LEU A 359 -58.70 11.89 36.00
C LEU A 359 -59.67 11.30 37.01
N LEU A 360 -59.31 11.33 38.29
CA LEU A 360 -60.09 10.77 39.38
C LEU A 360 -60.79 11.87 40.17
N LYS A 361 -62.11 11.98 40.00
CA LYS A 361 -62.94 12.92 40.75
C LYS A 361 -63.19 12.40 42.17
N LEU A 362 -62.71 13.14 43.16
CA LEU A 362 -62.86 12.85 44.59
C LEU A 362 -63.45 14.06 45.33
N PRO A 363 -64.19 13.88 46.44
CA PRO A 363 -64.57 14.98 47.32
C PRO A 363 -63.36 15.65 47.95
N GLU A 364 -63.36 16.99 48.05
CA GLU A 364 -62.25 17.81 48.59
C GLU A 364 -61.82 17.44 50.02
N THR A 365 -62.71 16.80 50.79
CA THR A 365 -62.44 16.34 52.16
C THR A 365 -61.64 15.03 52.23
N THR A 366 -61.33 14.40 51.10
CA THR A 366 -60.72 13.06 51.08
C THR A 366 -59.21 13.12 51.27
N THR A 367 -58.71 12.59 52.38
CA THR A 367 -57.28 12.57 52.73
C THR A 367 -56.55 11.29 52.32
N HIS A 368 -57.29 10.21 52.06
CA HIS A 368 -56.76 8.88 51.72
C HIS A 368 -57.60 8.22 50.61
N VAL A 369 -56.94 7.58 49.63
CA VAL A 369 -57.62 6.87 48.53
C VAL A 369 -57.61 5.35 48.75
N TYR A 370 -58.78 4.77 49.02
CA TYR A 370 -58.97 3.33 49.24
C TYR A 370 -58.86 2.50 47.95
N SER A 371 -58.48 1.22 48.08
CA SER A 371 -58.32 0.27 46.96
C SER A 371 -59.57 0.18 46.05
N GLU A 372 -60.77 0.17 46.63
CA GLU A 372 -62.04 0.09 45.88
C GLU A 372 -62.20 1.23 44.85
N THR A 373 -61.74 2.44 45.20
CA THR A 373 -61.76 3.61 44.30
C THR A 373 -60.71 3.50 43.19
N LEU A 374 -59.60 2.80 43.45
CA LEU A 374 -58.52 2.59 42.48
C LEU A 374 -58.85 1.52 41.43
N LYS A 375 -59.89 0.71 41.64
CA LYS A 375 -60.30 -0.38 40.74
C LYS A 375 -60.46 0.05 39.27
N GLN A 376 -61.21 1.12 39.00
CA GLN A 376 -61.43 1.59 37.63
C GLN A 376 -60.14 2.16 36.99
N PRO A 377 -59.35 3.00 37.67
CA PRO A 377 -58.00 3.36 37.22
C PRO A 377 -57.11 2.15 36.90
N MET A 378 -57.01 1.14 37.77
CA MET A 378 -56.14 -0.03 37.55
C MET A 378 -56.58 -0.87 36.34
N LEU A 379 -57.88 -1.11 36.16
CA LEU A 379 -58.40 -1.82 34.98
C LEU A 379 -58.14 -1.04 33.69
N THR A 380 -58.30 0.29 33.73
CA THR A 380 -58.01 1.18 32.61
C THR A 380 -56.53 1.18 32.24
N PHE A 381 -55.64 1.29 33.23
CA PHE A 381 -54.19 1.18 33.05
C PHE A 381 -53.77 -0.19 32.52
N THR A 382 -54.46 -1.27 32.90
CA THR A 382 -54.23 -2.61 32.35
C THR A 382 -54.57 -2.66 30.86
N GLY A 383 -55.72 -2.11 30.44
CA GLY A 383 -56.08 -1.99 29.02
C GLY A 383 -55.10 -1.11 28.22
N HIS A 384 -54.67 0.02 28.79
CA HIS A 384 -53.67 0.89 28.17
C HIS A 384 -52.27 0.24 28.12
N LEU A 385 -51.87 -0.54 29.12
CA LEU A 385 -50.62 -1.31 29.10
C LEU A 385 -50.63 -2.33 27.96
N LEU A 386 -51.72 -3.08 27.77
CA LEU A 386 -51.88 -4.02 26.66
C LEU A 386 -51.81 -3.31 25.30
N SER A 387 -52.38 -2.10 25.18
CA SER A 387 -52.29 -1.27 23.97
C SER A 387 -50.86 -0.76 23.73
N LEU A 388 -50.18 -0.26 24.76
CA LEU A 388 -48.77 0.19 24.71
C LEU A 388 -47.80 -0.95 24.38
N LEU A 389 -48.01 -2.16 24.92
CA LEU A 389 -47.22 -3.35 24.56
C LEU A 389 -47.48 -3.83 23.12
N GLY A 390 -48.48 -3.26 22.43
CA GLY A 390 -48.81 -3.57 21.04
C GLY A 390 -49.62 -4.85 20.87
N THR A 391 -50.33 -5.31 21.91
CA THR A 391 -51.11 -6.54 21.86
C THR A 391 -52.18 -6.52 20.76
N PRO A 392 -52.47 -7.66 20.12
CA PRO A 392 -53.58 -7.78 19.18
C PRO A 392 -54.91 -7.39 19.82
N GLN A 393 -55.86 -6.95 19.00
CA GLN A 393 -57.20 -6.60 19.47
C GLN A 393 -58.18 -7.76 19.28
N SER A 394 -57.93 -8.63 18.30
CA SER A 394 -58.78 -9.77 17.97
C SER A 394 -58.46 -11.00 18.81
N GLY A 395 -59.50 -11.71 19.27
CA GLY A 395 -59.39 -13.03 19.89
C GLY A 395 -59.29 -13.06 21.42
N SER A 396 -59.33 -14.27 21.97
CA SER A 396 -59.23 -14.52 23.41
C SER A 396 -57.86 -14.12 23.97
N LEU A 397 -57.79 -13.88 25.29
CA LEU A 397 -56.55 -13.44 25.93
C LEU A 397 -55.36 -14.38 25.65
N PRO A 398 -55.48 -15.73 25.75
CA PRO A 398 -54.37 -16.64 25.43
C PRO A 398 -53.94 -16.55 23.96
N LEU A 399 -54.89 -16.42 23.02
CA LEU A 399 -54.58 -16.29 21.60
C LEU A 399 -53.78 -15.00 21.34
N ARG A 400 -54.26 -13.86 21.85
CA ARG A 400 -53.59 -12.54 21.75
C ARG A 400 -52.18 -12.53 22.31
N LEU A 401 -51.95 -13.20 23.45
CA LEU A 401 -50.63 -13.33 24.06
C LEU A 401 -49.70 -14.24 23.25
N SER A 402 -50.21 -15.35 22.71
CA SER A 402 -49.44 -16.23 21.83
C SER A 402 -48.99 -15.49 20.55
N THR A 403 -49.89 -14.70 19.95
CA THR A 403 -49.62 -13.85 18.80
C THR A 403 -48.61 -12.75 19.14
N LEU A 404 -48.73 -12.10 20.30
CA LEU A 404 -47.74 -11.12 20.77
C LEU A 404 -46.34 -11.76 20.87
N SER A 405 -46.24 -12.96 21.47
CA SER A 405 -44.98 -13.68 21.60
C SER A 405 -44.31 -13.95 20.23
N ARG A 406 -45.09 -14.37 19.22
CA ARG A 406 -44.60 -14.58 17.85
C ARG A 406 -44.18 -13.28 17.16
N ILE A 407 -44.98 -12.22 17.29
CA ILE A 407 -44.64 -10.88 16.78
C ILE A 407 -43.34 -10.36 17.40
N ARG A 408 -43.14 -10.53 18.71
CA ARG A 408 -41.91 -10.11 19.40
C ARG A 408 -40.71 -10.98 19.05
N SER A 409 -40.92 -12.28 18.83
CA SER A 409 -39.87 -13.18 18.30
C SER A 409 -39.38 -12.74 16.92
N ALA A 410 -40.31 -12.30 16.05
CA ALA A 410 -40.00 -11.75 14.73
C ALA A 410 -39.21 -10.42 14.83
N ASP A 411 -39.72 -9.44 15.58
CA ASP A 411 -39.09 -8.12 15.80
C ASP A 411 -37.65 -8.27 16.31
N LEU A 412 -37.44 -9.11 17.34
CA LEU A 412 -36.11 -9.39 17.90
C LEU A 412 -35.15 -10.09 16.94
N LEU A 413 -35.62 -11.11 16.20
CA LEU A 413 -34.78 -11.81 15.22
C LEU A 413 -34.28 -10.85 14.13
N LEU A 414 -35.15 -9.98 13.63
CA LEU A 414 -34.84 -8.98 12.61
C LEU A 414 -33.89 -7.90 13.15
N ARG A 415 -34.11 -7.43 14.39
CA ARG A 415 -33.23 -6.48 15.09
C ARG A 415 -31.82 -7.03 15.26
N ALA A 416 -31.68 -8.19 15.90
CA ALA A 416 -30.39 -8.83 16.14
C ALA A 416 -29.62 -9.08 14.83
N SER A 417 -30.31 -9.52 13.77
CA SER A 417 -29.75 -9.67 12.42
C SER A 417 -29.27 -8.33 11.83
N SER A 418 -30.02 -7.25 12.04
CA SER A 418 -29.66 -5.90 11.59
C SER A 418 -28.48 -5.30 12.39
N THR A 419 -28.43 -5.54 13.71
CA THR A 419 -27.29 -5.15 14.56
C THR A 419 -26.02 -5.90 14.16
N LEU A 420 -26.09 -7.21 13.87
CA LEU A 420 -24.96 -7.95 13.29
C LEU A 420 -24.50 -7.36 11.95
N GLY A 421 -25.43 -7.06 11.03
CA GLY A 421 -25.09 -6.41 9.75
C GLY A 421 -24.44 -5.04 9.93
N SER A 422 -24.89 -4.29 10.93
CA SER A 422 -24.32 -2.98 11.28
C SER A 422 -22.91 -3.11 11.86
N LEU A 423 -22.66 -4.11 12.71
CA LEU A 423 -21.34 -4.46 13.23
C LEU A 423 -20.38 -4.92 12.10
N ALA A 424 -20.86 -5.73 11.16
CA ALA A 424 -20.08 -6.17 10.00
C ALA A 424 -19.68 -4.98 9.11
N ARG A 425 -20.63 -4.09 8.79
CA ARG A 425 -20.36 -2.85 8.03
C ARG A 425 -19.39 -1.92 8.75
N LEU A 426 -19.53 -1.75 10.08
CA LEU A 426 -18.61 -0.96 10.91
C LEU A 426 -17.19 -1.53 10.87
N SER A 427 -17.06 -2.85 11.02
CA SER A 427 -15.79 -3.60 10.96
C SER A 427 -15.11 -3.49 9.58
N LEU A 428 -15.89 -3.41 8.49
CA LEU A 428 -15.36 -3.18 7.13
C LEU A 428 -14.96 -1.71 6.91
N ALA A 429 -15.75 -0.75 7.41
CA ALA A 429 -15.51 0.67 7.22
C ALA A 429 -14.31 1.20 8.04
N LEU A 430 -14.04 0.61 9.21
CA LEU A 430 -13.01 1.06 10.16
C LEU A 430 -11.99 -0.06 10.41
N PRO A 431 -11.06 -0.34 9.47
CA PRO A 431 -10.10 -1.44 9.60
C PRO A 431 -9.11 -1.29 10.76
N SER A 432 -8.98 -0.10 11.33
CA SER A 432 -8.15 0.22 12.50
C SER A 432 -8.85 0.03 13.85
N ILE A 433 -10.13 -0.36 13.88
CA ILE A 433 -10.85 -0.60 15.14
C ILE A 433 -10.37 -1.90 15.80
N SER A 434 -10.17 -1.88 17.13
CA SER A 434 -9.92 -3.09 17.90
C SER A 434 -11.19 -3.92 18.02
N ILE A 435 -11.09 -5.21 17.71
CA ILE A 435 -12.17 -6.19 17.90
C ILE A 435 -11.69 -7.20 18.95
N PRO A 436 -12.15 -7.12 20.21
CA PRO A 436 -11.76 -8.06 21.25
C PRO A 436 -12.46 -9.42 21.08
N HIS A 437 -11.98 -10.42 21.83
CA HIS A 437 -12.63 -11.74 21.86
C HIS A 437 -14.08 -11.68 22.34
N SER A 438 -14.40 -10.84 23.33
CA SER A 438 -15.76 -10.64 23.87
C SER A 438 -16.81 -10.27 22.82
N VAL A 439 -16.40 -9.63 21.72
CA VAL A 439 -17.24 -9.29 20.56
C VAL A 439 -17.36 -10.46 19.60
N ALA A 440 -16.27 -11.20 19.34
CA ALA A 440 -16.32 -12.41 18.51
C ALA A 440 -17.17 -13.51 19.16
N ASP A 441 -17.04 -13.71 20.47
CA ASP A 441 -17.83 -14.66 21.26
C ASP A 441 -19.31 -14.23 21.30
N GLY A 442 -19.58 -12.92 21.42
CA GLY A 442 -20.93 -12.36 21.33
C GLY A 442 -21.58 -12.55 19.95
N VAL A 443 -20.83 -12.32 18.86
CA VAL A 443 -21.29 -12.57 17.48
C VAL A 443 -21.57 -14.06 17.26
N ALA A 444 -20.71 -14.96 17.73
CA ALA A 444 -20.92 -16.40 17.61
C ALA A 444 -22.15 -16.88 18.40
N SER A 445 -22.31 -16.40 19.64
CA SER A 445 -23.49 -16.65 20.49
C SER A 445 -24.78 -16.13 19.83
N THR A 446 -24.73 -14.90 19.30
CA THR A 446 -25.84 -14.29 18.56
C THR A 446 -26.26 -15.16 17.38
N MET A 447 -25.33 -15.64 16.57
CA MET A 447 -25.64 -16.43 15.37
C MET A 447 -26.22 -17.81 15.70
N ASP A 448 -25.69 -18.50 16.72
CA ASP A 448 -26.25 -19.76 17.22
C ASP A 448 -27.68 -19.57 17.78
N HIS A 449 -27.91 -18.51 18.56
CA HIS A 449 -29.25 -18.20 19.06
C HIS A 449 -30.21 -17.69 17.99
N LEU A 450 -29.75 -16.95 16.97
CA LEU A 450 -30.52 -16.57 15.79
C LEU A 450 -30.95 -17.81 15.00
N GLN A 451 -30.06 -18.80 14.80
CA GLN A 451 -30.39 -20.05 14.13
C GLN A 451 -31.46 -20.83 14.91
N LYS A 452 -31.29 -20.97 16.23
CA LYS A 452 -32.27 -21.64 17.10
C LYS A 452 -33.62 -20.92 17.08
N ALA A 453 -33.62 -19.60 17.23
CA ALA A 453 -34.82 -18.76 17.13
C ALA A 453 -35.54 -18.96 15.79
N CYS A 454 -34.80 -18.90 14.67
CA CYS A 454 -35.35 -19.13 13.33
C CYS A 454 -36.05 -20.49 13.21
N THR A 455 -35.47 -21.55 13.78
CA THR A 455 -36.09 -22.89 13.78
C THR A 455 -37.30 -23.03 14.72
N SER A 456 -37.48 -22.15 15.69
CA SER A 456 -38.54 -22.24 16.72
C SER A 456 -39.48 -21.01 16.79
N LEU A 457 -39.54 -20.19 15.73
CA LEU A 457 -40.37 -18.97 15.63
C LEU A 457 -41.87 -19.16 15.97
N GLY A 458 -42.43 -20.36 15.80
CA GLY A 458 -43.81 -20.69 16.17
C GLY A 458 -44.03 -21.05 17.65
N ALA A 459 -42.96 -21.28 18.42
CA ALA A 459 -43.00 -21.81 19.79
C ALA A 459 -42.48 -20.80 20.83
N PRO A 460 -42.83 -20.95 22.12
CA PRO A 460 -42.35 -20.05 23.18
C PRO A 460 -40.81 -19.98 23.31
N SER A 461 -40.10 -21.05 22.94
CA SER A 461 -38.63 -21.10 22.91
C SER A 461 -38.02 -20.17 21.85
N GLY A 462 -38.75 -19.83 20.79
CA GLY A 462 -38.32 -18.87 19.77
C GLY A 462 -38.09 -17.48 20.35
N LEU A 463 -38.99 -17.02 21.23
CA LEU A 463 -38.85 -15.72 21.91
C LEU A 463 -37.62 -15.69 22.83
N LEU A 464 -37.38 -16.78 23.57
CA LEU A 464 -36.23 -16.89 24.47
C LEU A 464 -34.91 -16.78 23.69
N HIS A 465 -34.76 -17.51 22.59
CA HIS A 465 -33.55 -17.45 21.78
C HIS A 465 -33.41 -16.13 21.03
N ALA A 466 -34.50 -15.53 20.54
CA ALA A 466 -34.47 -14.21 19.91
C ALA A 466 -34.06 -13.11 20.90
N ARG A 467 -34.49 -13.19 22.17
CA ARG A 467 -34.08 -12.27 23.24
C ARG A 467 -32.58 -12.36 23.53
N ILE A 468 -32.04 -13.58 23.72
CA ILE A 468 -30.60 -13.77 23.96
C ILE A 468 -29.77 -13.29 22.76
N ALA A 469 -30.24 -13.54 21.54
CA ALA A 469 -29.58 -13.06 20.33
C ALA A 469 -29.53 -11.53 20.26
N GLU A 470 -30.61 -10.81 20.56
CA GLU A 470 -30.60 -9.34 20.57
C GLU A 470 -29.68 -8.80 21.68
N GLU A 471 -29.75 -9.36 22.89
CA GLU A 471 -28.91 -8.94 24.02
C GLU A 471 -27.42 -9.13 23.72
N GLU A 472 -27.01 -10.27 23.17
CA GLU A 472 -25.62 -10.54 22.78
C GLU A 472 -25.16 -9.70 21.57
N ALA A 473 -26.05 -9.42 20.62
CA ALA A 473 -25.75 -8.57 19.46
C ALA A 473 -25.49 -7.11 19.89
N GLU A 474 -26.36 -6.56 20.73
CA GLU A 474 -26.24 -5.20 21.28
C GLU A 474 -25.03 -5.10 22.22
N ARG A 475 -24.78 -6.12 23.06
CA ARG A 475 -23.57 -6.20 23.91
C ARG A 475 -22.29 -6.19 23.07
N ALA A 476 -22.26 -6.95 21.96
CA ALA A 476 -21.13 -7.00 21.05
C ALA A 476 -20.96 -5.68 20.27
N PHE A 477 -22.05 -5.02 19.86
CA PHE A 477 -22.00 -3.75 19.13
C PHE A 477 -21.57 -2.56 20.01
N PHE A 478 -22.04 -2.51 21.26
CA PHE A 478 -21.74 -1.44 22.22
C PHE A 478 -20.57 -1.75 23.18
N GLU A 479 -19.72 -2.73 22.85
CA GLU A 479 -18.55 -3.08 23.65
C GLU A 479 -17.61 -1.87 23.82
N LYS A 480 -17.44 -1.44 25.08
CA LYS A 480 -16.74 -0.19 25.47
C LYS A 480 -15.32 -0.06 24.91
N SER A 481 -14.64 -1.19 24.69
CA SER A 481 -13.26 -1.21 24.20
C SER A 481 -13.13 -0.86 22.71
N MET A 482 -14.17 -1.07 21.89
CA MET A 482 -14.15 -0.73 20.46
C MET A 482 -14.14 0.79 20.24
N VAL A 483 -14.93 1.54 21.03
CA VAL A 483 -15.06 3.00 20.90
C VAL A 483 -13.77 3.72 21.31
N GLY A 484 -13.06 3.21 22.32
CA GLY A 484 -11.88 3.87 22.89
C GLY A 484 -10.67 3.99 21.95
N GLN A 485 -10.54 3.14 20.93
CA GLN A 485 -9.36 3.11 20.05
C GLN A 485 -9.50 3.95 18.77
N LEU A 486 -10.70 4.47 18.46
CA LEU A 486 -10.93 5.33 17.30
C LEU A 486 -10.12 6.64 17.33
N TYR A 487 -9.63 7.04 18.51
CA TYR A 487 -8.93 8.31 18.76
C TYR A 487 -7.42 8.31 18.46
N PHE A 488 -6.81 7.19 18.01
CA PHE A 488 -5.38 7.13 17.66
C PHE A 488 -5.11 6.71 16.20
N PRO A 489 -5.21 7.66 15.25
CA PRO A 489 -4.76 7.47 13.86
C PRO A 489 -3.29 7.06 13.75
N ASP A 490 -2.93 6.33 12.68
CA ASP A 490 -1.56 5.82 12.47
C ASP A 490 -0.55 6.95 12.23
N GLU A 491 -1.00 8.10 11.73
CA GLU A 491 -0.19 9.33 11.58
C GLU A 491 0.34 9.81 12.94
N HIS A 492 -0.46 9.70 14.00
CA HIS A 492 -0.04 10.07 15.36
C HIS A 492 0.99 9.07 15.91
N LYS A 493 0.89 7.77 15.56
CA LYS A 493 1.93 6.78 15.90
C LYS A 493 3.26 7.15 15.23
N ILE A 494 3.24 7.47 13.94
CA ILE A 494 4.44 7.88 13.19
C ILE A 494 5.03 9.18 13.77
N ALA A 495 4.19 10.16 14.10
CA ALA A 495 4.65 11.42 14.71
C ALA A 495 5.35 11.23 16.07
N VAL A 496 4.95 10.23 16.87
CA VAL A 496 5.61 9.89 18.14
C VAL A 496 6.92 9.13 17.91
N TYR A 497 6.99 8.23 16.92
CA TYR A 497 8.20 7.43 16.66
C TYR A 497 9.29 8.20 15.87
N LEU A 498 8.93 9.15 15.02
CA LEU A 498 9.88 9.85 14.13
C LEU A 498 11.01 10.58 14.90
N PRO A 499 10.77 11.32 16.00
CA PRO A 499 11.83 11.97 16.77
C PRO A 499 12.78 10.98 17.47
N LEU A 500 12.29 9.79 17.84
CA LEU A 500 13.05 8.75 18.52
C LEU A 500 13.92 7.94 17.55
N LEU A 501 13.37 7.58 16.39
CA LEU A 501 14.04 6.71 15.41
C LEU A 501 14.85 7.47 14.36
N GLY A 502 14.46 8.70 14.00
CA GLY A 502 15.10 9.50 12.95
C GLY A 502 16.62 9.69 13.12
N PRO A 503 17.10 10.15 14.30
CA PRO A 503 18.53 10.38 14.55
C PRO A 503 19.40 9.12 14.43
N VAL A 504 18.83 7.93 14.67
CA VAL A 504 19.54 6.64 14.57
C VAL A 504 19.41 6.05 13.17
N GLY A 505 18.22 6.14 12.55
CA GLY A 505 17.94 5.57 11.24
C GLY A 505 18.68 6.26 10.09
N VAL A 506 18.78 7.60 10.10
CA VAL A 506 19.41 8.35 9.00
C VAL A 506 20.90 7.97 8.81
N PRO A 507 21.76 7.92 9.85
CA PRO A 507 23.13 7.43 9.71
C PRO A 507 23.23 5.97 9.25
N LEU A 508 22.35 5.08 9.72
CA LEU A 508 22.35 3.66 9.35
C LEU A 508 21.99 3.41 7.89
N VAL A 509 21.00 4.14 7.36
CA VAL A 509 20.61 4.08 5.94
C VAL A 509 21.72 4.65 5.06
N MET A 510 22.32 5.79 5.45
CA MET A 510 23.44 6.37 4.71
C MET A 510 24.67 5.45 4.69
N GLY A 511 24.96 4.79 5.82
CA GLY A 511 26.00 3.77 5.91
C GLY A 511 25.76 2.58 4.98
N LEU A 512 24.53 2.07 4.92
CA LEU A 512 24.15 0.97 4.01
C LEU A 512 24.27 1.38 2.53
N ILE A 513 23.79 2.57 2.15
CA ILE A 513 23.87 3.07 0.77
C ILE A 513 25.33 3.20 0.31
N ASN A 514 26.21 3.73 1.17
CA ASN A 514 27.62 3.89 0.84
C ASN A 514 28.33 2.54 0.65
N GLU A 515 28.01 1.54 1.49
CA GLU A 515 28.61 0.21 1.39
C GLU A 515 28.06 -0.58 0.19
N LEU A 516 26.77 -0.44 -0.15
CA LEU A 516 26.17 -1.03 -1.36
C LEU A 516 26.79 -0.45 -2.65
N ARG A 517 27.04 0.86 -2.72
CA ARG A 517 27.69 1.50 -3.88
C ARG A 517 29.12 0.97 -4.08
N ARG A 518 29.85 0.72 -2.99
CA ARG A 518 31.25 0.25 -3.01
C ARG A 518 31.43 -1.12 -3.67
N ILE A 519 30.39 -1.95 -3.71
CA ILE A 519 30.44 -3.33 -4.22
C ILE A 519 30.37 -3.37 -5.77
N SER A 520 30.27 -2.22 -6.46
CA SER A 520 29.77 -2.15 -7.85
C SER A 520 30.71 -1.59 -8.94
N ASP A 521 32.00 -1.38 -8.67
CA ASP A 521 32.97 -0.97 -9.70
C ASP A 521 33.80 -2.16 -10.21
N GLY A 522 33.56 -2.49 -11.49
CA GLY A 522 34.15 -3.60 -12.25
C GLY A 522 33.55 -3.63 -13.68
N LEU A 523 33.27 -2.44 -14.22
CA LEU A 523 32.42 -2.23 -15.39
C LEU A 523 33.23 -2.24 -16.69
N THR A 524 32.67 -2.86 -17.75
CA THR A 524 33.27 -2.85 -19.09
C THR A 524 32.89 -1.59 -19.88
N LEU A 525 33.89 -0.88 -20.39
CA LEU A 525 33.74 0.31 -21.25
C LEU A 525 34.05 -0.05 -22.71
N ASP A 526 33.23 0.44 -23.65
CA ASP A 526 33.50 0.32 -25.08
C ASP A 526 34.48 1.41 -25.55
N CYS A 527 35.49 1.03 -26.32
CA CYS A 527 36.63 1.86 -26.72
C CYS A 527 37.17 1.45 -28.09
N ARG A 528 37.52 2.46 -28.90
CA ARG A 528 38.02 2.30 -30.27
C ARG A 528 39.34 3.06 -30.43
N ILE A 529 40.38 2.35 -30.87
CA ILE A 529 41.68 2.93 -31.22
C ILE A 529 41.80 3.08 -32.74
N TYR A 530 42.21 4.26 -33.18
CA TYR A 530 42.52 4.58 -34.57
C TYR A 530 44.03 4.77 -34.76
N HIS A 531 44.62 4.07 -35.73
CA HIS A 531 46.04 4.20 -36.07
C HIS A 531 46.27 5.27 -37.16
N PRO A 532 47.28 6.15 -37.01
CA PRO A 532 47.62 7.16 -38.01
C PRO A 532 48.27 6.52 -39.25
N PHE A 533 48.35 7.28 -40.35
CA PHE A 533 49.00 6.81 -41.59
C PHE A 533 50.48 6.41 -41.39
N SER A 534 51.16 6.99 -40.41
CA SER A 534 52.53 6.62 -39.97
C SER A 534 52.68 5.14 -39.56
N LEU A 535 51.58 4.48 -39.16
CA LEU A 535 51.54 3.06 -38.83
C LEU A 535 51.12 2.16 -39.99
N SER A 536 50.82 2.73 -41.16
CA SER A 536 50.52 1.97 -42.37
C SER A 536 51.70 1.07 -42.79
N ALA A 537 51.39 0.06 -43.61
CA ALA A 537 52.39 -0.74 -44.31
C ALA A 537 53.03 0.00 -45.51
N SER A 538 52.49 1.17 -45.88
CA SER A 538 52.95 1.96 -47.03
C SER A 538 54.39 2.46 -46.88
N SER A 539 55.20 2.31 -47.94
CA SER A 539 56.55 2.86 -48.02
C SER A 539 56.62 4.40 -48.01
N LYS A 540 55.48 5.08 -48.09
CA LYS A 540 55.34 6.55 -47.96
C LYS A 540 54.95 6.99 -46.54
N ALA A 541 54.79 6.08 -45.59
CA ALA A 541 54.44 6.41 -44.22
C ALA A 541 55.63 7.07 -43.48
N PRO A 542 55.45 8.23 -42.82
CA PRO A 542 56.51 8.81 -41.98
C PRO A 542 56.71 7.99 -40.70
N ALA A 543 57.87 8.16 -40.05
CA ALA A 543 58.14 7.51 -38.77
C ALA A 543 57.13 7.97 -37.70
N TRP A 544 56.58 7.04 -36.92
CA TRP A 544 55.63 7.36 -35.84
C TRP A 544 56.36 7.70 -34.54
N LEU A 545 56.18 8.93 -34.07
CA LEU A 545 56.86 9.48 -32.88
C LEU A 545 56.08 9.24 -31.56
N LYS A 546 55.25 8.18 -31.51
CA LYS A 546 54.42 7.79 -30.34
C LYS A 546 53.48 8.89 -29.79
N HIS A 547 53.13 9.91 -30.58
CA HIS A 547 52.09 10.86 -30.21
C HIS A 547 50.72 10.18 -30.15
N ALA A 548 49.93 10.51 -29.12
CA ALA A 548 48.63 9.90 -28.86
C ALA A 548 47.62 10.92 -28.34
N ALA A 549 46.33 10.66 -28.56
CA ALA A 549 45.23 11.47 -28.07
C ALA A 549 44.09 10.59 -27.58
N VAL A 550 43.37 11.06 -26.56
CA VAL A 550 42.13 10.46 -26.06
C VAL A 550 41.03 11.50 -26.21
N VAL A 551 39.93 11.18 -26.88
CA VAL A 551 38.82 12.11 -27.11
C VAL A 551 37.54 11.56 -26.47
N ALA A 552 37.01 12.28 -25.49
CA ALA A 552 35.73 11.98 -24.85
C ALA A 552 34.55 12.70 -25.52
N HIS A 553 33.40 12.03 -25.46
CA HIS A 553 32.16 12.39 -26.16
C HIS A 553 31.23 13.28 -25.30
N PRO A 554 30.16 13.88 -25.88
CA PRO A 554 29.25 14.77 -25.16
C PRO A 554 28.28 13.99 -24.26
N TYR A 555 27.28 14.65 -23.67
CA TYR A 555 26.46 14.04 -22.61
C TYR A 555 25.67 12.80 -23.08
N ALA A 556 26.02 11.63 -22.54
CA ALA A 556 25.47 10.34 -23.00
C ALA A 556 23.93 10.23 -22.96
N PRO A 557 23.21 10.72 -21.91
CA PRO A 557 21.75 10.64 -21.86
C PRO A 557 21.04 11.47 -22.93
N MET A 558 21.74 12.43 -23.58
CA MET A 558 21.25 13.18 -24.74
C MET A 558 21.66 12.55 -26.09
N GLY A 559 22.10 11.28 -26.08
CA GLY A 559 22.53 10.56 -27.29
C GLY A 559 24.03 10.68 -27.61
N GLY A 560 24.83 11.29 -26.72
CA GLY A 560 26.28 11.36 -26.89
C GLY A 560 26.93 9.96 -26.91
N CYS A 561 27.81 9.75 -27.88
CA CYS A 561 28.70 8.58 -27.97
C CYS A 561 29.95 8.93 -28.80
N TYR A 562 30.96 8.05 -28.83
CA TYR A 562 32.19 8.27 -29.61
C TYR A 562 32.00 8.45 -31.12
N ASP A 563 30.83 8.09 -31.67
CA ASP A 563 30.48 8.26 -33.11
C ASP A 563 29.86 9.64 -33.40
N ASP A 564 29.83 10.53 -32.41
CA ASP A 564 29.46 11.94 -32.54
C ASP A 564 30.27 12.66 -33.66
N PRO A 565 29.64 13.52 -34.48
CA PRO A 565 30.30 14.14 -35.64
C PRO A 565 31.41 15.13 -35.26
N VAL A 566 31.33 15.79 -34.11
CA VAL A 566 32.36 16.71 -33.61
C VAL A 566 33.57 15.89 -33.12
N VAL A 567 33.32 14.86 -32.30
CA VAL A 567 34.35 13.89 -31.85
C VAL A 567 35.05 13.26 -33.05
N GLY A 568 34.28 12.81 -34.06
CA GLY A 568 34.79 12.22 -35.28
C GLY A 568 35.62 13.20 -36.13
N ALA A 569 35.23 14.47 -36.21
CA ALA A 569 35.99 15.50 -36.92
C ALA A 569 37.32 15.82 -36.23
N VAL A 570 37.32 15.95 -34.90
CA VAL A 570 38.52 16.18 -34.07
C VAL A 570 39.48 14.99 -34.19
N ALA A 571 38.97 13.77 -34.00
CA ALA A 571 39.75 12.54 -34.15
C ALA A 571 40.37 12.43 -35.55
N ALA A 572 39.61 12.74 -36.61
CA ALA A 572 40.10 12.70 -37.98
C ALA A 572 41.24 13.69 -38.26
N GLN A 573 41.22 14.89 -37.67
CA GLN A 573 42.31 15.86 -37.83
C GLN A 573 43.56 15.45 -37.04
N LEU A 574 43.41 14.98 -35.80
CA LEU A 574 44.53 14.47 -35.01
C LEU A 574 45.21 13.26 -35.69
N LEU A 575 44.44 12.36 -36.30
CA LEU A 575 44.96 11.24 -37.09
C LEU A 575 45.77 11.69 -38.31
N ARG A 576 45.35 12.76 -39.00
CA ARG A 576 46.09 13.33 -40.14
C ARG A 576 47.43 13.93 -39.71
N LYS A 577 47.50 14.50 -38.51
CA LYS A 577 48.74 15.02 -37.90
C LYS A 577 49.64 13.94 -37.29
N GLY A 578 49.24 12.67 -37.34
CA GLY A 578 50.07 11.54 -36.91
C GLY A 578 49.87 11.09 -35.45
N PHE A 579 48.86 11.62 -34.76
CA PHE A 579 48.46 11.12 -33.44
C PHE A 579 47.73 9.78 -33.57
N LEU A 580 48.00 8.84 -32.67
CA LEU A 580 47.13 7.69 -32.42
C LEU A 580 45.95 8.13 -31.56
N VAL A 581 44.71 7.91 -32.02
CA VAL A 581 43.53 8.46 -31.34
C VAL A 581 42.68 7.35 -30.73
N GLY A 582 42.44 7.42 -29.42
CA GLY A 582 41.46 6.61 -28.71
C GLY A 582 40.16 7.39 -28.50
N THR A 583 39.02 6.80 -28.82
CA THR A 583 37.69 7.33 -28.50
C THR A 583 36.90 6.26 -27.75
N PHE A 584 36.21 6.63 -26.67
CA PHE A 584 35.55 5.67 -25.78
C PHE A 584 34.19 6.19 -25.32
N ASN A 585 33.36 5.27 -24.81
CA ASN A 585 32.04 5.57 -24.26
C ASN A 585 32.09 5.49 -22.72
N PHE A 586 31.75 6.58 -22.03
CA PHE A 586 31.50 6.59 -20.57
C PHE A 586 30.47 5.54 -20.15
N ARG A 587 30.47 5.13 -18.86
CA ARG A 587 29.47 4.21 -18.31
C ARG A 587 28.03 4.65 -18.61
N GLY A 588 27.21 3.72 -19.11
CA GLY A 588 25.83 3.99 -19.54
C GLY A 588 25.66 4.67 -20.90
N ALA A 589 26.75 4.99 -21.63
CA ALA A 589 26.69 5.34 -23.06
C ALA A 589 26.66 4.07 -23.93
N HIS A 590 26.25 4.21 -25.21
CA HIS A 590 26.01 3.09 -26.12
C HIS A 590 27.14 2.02 -26.13
N GLY A 591 26.84 0.78 -25.73
CA GLY A 591 27.82 -0.32 -25.66
C GLY A 591 28.65 -0.40 -24.36
N SER A 592 28.73 0.66 -23.55
CA SER A 592 29.38 0.63 -22.24
C SER A 592 28.39 0.22 -21.13
N ALA A 593 28.86 -0.59 -20.19
CA ALA A 593 28.05 -1.06 -19.07
C ALA A 593 27.73 0.05 -18.05
N GLY A 594 26.82 -0.23 -17.12
CA GLY A 594 26.47 0.67 -16.02
C GLY A 594 25.46 1.77 -16.41
N ARG A 595 25.48 2.87 -15.66
CA ARG A 595 24.63 4.06 -15.88
C ARG A 595 25.45 5.31 -15.58
N THR A 596 25.18 6.39 -16.30
CA THR A 596 25.78 7.70 -16.05
C THR A 596 25.47 8.18 -14.64
N SER A 597 26.48 8.64 -13.93
CA SER A 597 26.37 9.17 -12.58
C SER A 597 25.93 10.63 -12.58
N TRP A 598 25.30 11.00 -11.48
CA TRP A 598 24.94 12.39 -11.20
C TRP A 598 26.09 13.20 -10.60
N THR A 599 27.30 12.65 -10.41
CA THR A 599 28.40 13.35 -9.70
C THR A 599 29.67 13.55 -10.52
N ALA A 600 29.72 13.01 -11.76
CA ALA A 600 30.89 13.03 -12.64
C ALA A 600 32.18 12.42 -12.03
N LYS A 601 32.13 11.81 -10.83
CA LYS A 601 33.29 11.15 -10.20
C LYS A 601 33.64 9.85 -10.92
N PRO A 602 32.74 8.87 -11.06
CA PRO A 602 33.05 7.65 -11.79
C PRO A 602 33.39 7.91 -13.28
N GLU A 603 32.83 8.93 -13.92
CA GLU A 603 33.19 9.30 -15.30
C GLU A 603 34.64 9.84 -15.41
N ARG A 604 35.16 10.51 -14.37
CA ARG A 604 36.59 10.88 -14.29
C ARG A 604 37.48 9.65 -14.14
N GLU A 605 37.02 8.64 -13.42
CA GLU A 605 37.74 7.36 -13.24
C GLU A 605 37.70 6.51 -14.53
N ASP A 606 36.58 6.52 -15.28
CA ASP A 606 36.48 5.95 -16.63
C ASP A 606 37.50 6.61 -17.59
N TYR A 607 37.56 7.95 -17.60
CA TYR A 607 38.50 8.70 -18.44
C TYR A 607 39.97 8.39 -18.07
N ALA A 608 40.28 8.36 -16.76
CA ALA A 608 41.60 8.00 -16.25
C ALA A 608 42.02 6.59 -16.70
N THR A 609 41.09 5.62 -16.61
CA THR A 609 41.31 4.23 -17.02
C THR A 609 41.62 4.11 -18.51
N VAL A 610 40.85 4.77 -19.38
CA VAL A 610 41.11 4.76 -20.83
C VAL A 610 42.41 5.50 -21.18
N THR A 611 42.74 6.57 -20.46
CA THR A 611 44.01 7.30 -20.65
C THR A 611 45.21 6.42 -20.29
N ALA A 612 45.14 5.69 -19.18
CA ALA A 612 46.17 4.72 -18.81
C ALA A 612 46.25 3.58 -19.84
N PHE A 613 45.13 3.02 -20.28
CA PHE A 613 45.08 1.97 -21.31
C PHE A 613 45.77 2.39 -22.61
N VAL A 614 45.42 3.57 -23.16
CA VAL A 614 46.01 4.09 -24.40
C VAL A 614 47.51 4.34 -24.25
N LEU A 615 47.96 4.84 -23.09
CA LEU A 615 49.39 5.06 -22.85
C LEU A 615 50.19 3.75 -22.82
N HIS A 616 49.71 2.73 -22.12
CA HIS A 616 50.37 1.42 -22.09
C HIS A 616 50.34 0.75 -23.47
N TYR A 617 49.23 0.85 -24.19
CA TYR A 617 49.12 0.36 -25.57
C TYR A 617 50.17 1.02 -26.49
N VAL A 618 50.33 2.35 -26.42
CA VAL A 618 51.34 3.12 -27.18
C VAL A 618 52.78 2.78 -26.77
N HIS A 619 53.01 2.49 -25.49
CA HIS A 619 54.31 2.04 -25.01
C HIS A 619 54.72 0.70 -25.65
N TYR A 620 53.85 -0.31 -25.59
CA TYR A 620 54.10 -1.65 -26.14
C TYR A 620 53.97 -1.76 -27.67
N LEU A 621 53.33 -0.79 -28.33
CA LEU A 621 53.27 -0.75 -29.79
C LEU A 621 54.66 -0.38 -30.36
N ASP A 622 55.32 -1.37 -30.97
CA ASP A 622 56.60 -1.26 -31.67
C ASP A 622 56.52 -2.03 -33.00
N PRO A 623 55.98 -1.41 -34.05
CA PRO A 623 55.79 -2.06 -35.34
C PRO A 623 57.05 -2.01 -36.23
N PHE A 624 58.17 -1.51 -35.71
CA PHE A 624 59.43 -1.36 -36.44
C PHE A 624 60.56 -2.25 -35.93
N ARG A 625 60.38 -2.95 -34.79
CA ARG A 625 61.28 -4.02 -34.34
C ARG A 625 61.42 -5.11 -35.43
N PRO A 626 62.63 -5.39 -35.93
CA PRO A 626 62.83 -6.57 -36.77
C PRO A 626 62.62 -7.82 -35.91
N HIS A 627 61.80 -8.76 -36.38
CA HIS A 627 61.61 -10.05 -35.70
C HIS A 627 62.95 -10.80 -35.64
N LEU A 628 63.49 -10.96 -34.42
CA LEU A 628 64.79 -11.59 -34.19
C LEU A 628 64.70 -13.12 -34.26
N GLY A 629 64.44 -13.65 -35.45
CA GLY A 629 64.45 -15.07 -35.74
C GLY A 629 65.87 -15.63 -35.92
N SER A 630 66.77 -15.47 -34.93
CA SER A 630 68.08 -16.15 -34.92
C SER A 630 68.77 -16.13 -33.55
N VAL A 631 68.92 -17.32 -32.94
CA VAL A 631 70.09 -17.81 -32.18
C VAL A 631 70.61 -16.88 -31.04
N LEU A 632 70.23 -17.14 -29.79
CA LEU A 632 71.03 -17.92 -28.81
C LEU A 632 72.47 -17.43 -28.60
N GLN A 633 72.70 -16.55 -27.61
CA GLN A 633 73.80 -16.62 -26.60
C GLN A 633 73.98 -15.28 -25.87
N THR A 634 73.38 -15.15 -24.69
CA THR A 634 73.92 -14.35 -23.57
C THR A 634 73.31 -14.85 -22.27
N GLU A 635 74.16 -15.17 -21.29
CA GLU A 635 73.79 -15.62 -19.95
C GLU A 635 73.08 -14.51 -19.13
N PRO A 636 72.20 -14.85 -18.17
CA PRO A 636 71.52 -13.87 -17.35
C PRO A 636 72.43 -13.29 -16.25
N THR A 637 72.74 -11.99 -16.33
CA THR A 637 73.38 -11.29 -15.20
C THR A 637 72.35 -10.92 -14.13
N THR A 638 72.55 -11.47 -12.93
CA THR A 638 71.78 -11.23 -11.71
C THR A 638 71.63 -9.72 -11.38
N PRO A 639 70.42 -9.21 -11.06
CA PRO A 639 70.27 -7.87 -10.52
C PRO A 639 70.63 -7.85 -9.03
N THR A 640 71.74 -7.20 -8.69
CA THR A 640 72.11 -6.91 -7.29
C THR A 640 71.25 -5.76 -6.74
N ASN A 641 70.85 -5.85 -5.47
CA ASN A 641 70.16 -4.78 -4.75
C ASN A 641 70.87 -3.42 -4.88
N LEU A 642 70.09 -2.35 -5.05
CA LEU A 642 70.40 -1.01 -4.53
C LEU A 642 69.15 -0.10 -4.58
N GLU A 643 68.67 0.28 -3.40
CA GLU A 643 67.61 1.28 -3.23
C GLU A 643 68.20 2.70 -3.46
N THR A 644 67.81 3.38 -4.54
CA THR A 644 67.91 4.84 -4.62
C THR A 644 66.74 5.42 -5.44
N PRO A 645 66.08 6.50 -4.98
CA PRO A 645 65.08 7.19 -5.79
C PRO A 645 65.77 7.98 -6.91
N ILE A 646 65.30 7.79 -8.15
CA ILE A 646 65.82 8.50 -9.32
C ILE A 646 65.42 9.98 -9.21
N SER A 647 66.41 10.87 -9.09
CA SER A 647 66.21 12.32 -9.18
C SER A 647 65.81 12.75 -10.59
N LEU A 648 64.89 13.71 -10.67
CA LEU A 648 64.26 14.17 -11.90
C LEU A 648 65.26 14.77 -12.94
N ASP A 649 66.42 15.21 -12.48
CA ASP A 649 67.42 15.92 -13.28
C ASP A 649 68.30 15.00 -14.15
N ALA A 650 68.47 13.72 -13.76
CA ALA A 650 69.38 12.80 -14.44
C ALA A 650 68.86 12.29 -15.81
N ALA A 651 67.55 12.38 -16.05
CA ALA A 651 66.89 11.90 -17.27
C ALA A 651 66.86 12.93 -18.42
N ILE A 652 67.58 14.05 -18.29
CA ILE A 652 67.55 15.17 -19.26
C ILE A 652 68.66 15.05 -20.33
N THR A 653 69.67 14.20 -20.10
CA THR A 653 70.97 14.29 -20.81
C THR A 653 71.31 13.11 -21.74
N SER A 654 70.33 12.57 -22.47
CA SER A 654 70.58 11.91 -23.78
C SER A 654 69.31 11.85 -24.63
N ALA A 655 69.40 12.30 -25.88
CA ALA A 655 68.26 12.48 -26.79
C ALA A 655 68.17 11.34 -27.82
N PRO A 656 66.97 11.05 -28.37
CA PRO A 656 66.46 11.84 -29.50
C PRO A 656 65.44 12.91 -29.07
N ARG A 657 65.42 14.03 -29.81
CA ARG A 657 65.00 15.36 -29.30
C ARG A 657 63.48 15.60 -29.20
N ILE A 658 62.63 14.57 -29.27
CA ILE A 658 61.16 14.74 -29.26
C ILE A 658 60.56 13.82 -28.20
N ARG A 659 60.04 14.40 -27.11
CA ARG A 659 59.19 13.67 -26.16
C ARG A 659 57.80 13.47 -26.79
N PRO A 660 57.18 12.27 -26.70
CA PRO A 660 55.83 12.05 -27.21
C PRO A 660 54.84 12.97 -26.50
N VAL A 661 53.74 13.29 -27.18
CA VAL A 661 52.66 14.13 -26.65
C VAL A 661 51.42 13.27 -26.42
N LEU A 662 50.80 13.42 -25.26
CA LEU A 662 49.52 12.81 -24.92
C LEU A 662 48.45 13.89 -24.79
N LEU A 663 47.60 14.02 -25.79
CA LEU A 663 46.53 15.00 -25.84
C LEU A 663 45.24 14.43 -25.21
N MET A 664 44.85 14.95 -24.06
CA MET A 664 43.58 14.63 -23.41
C MET A 664 42.51 15.63 -23.87
N ALA A 665 41.57 15.16 -24.68
CA ALA A 665 40.56 15.97 -25.34
C ALA A 665 39.13 15.56 -24.98
N GLY A 666 38.20 16.52 -25.10
CA GLY A 666 36.78 16.24 -24.92
C GLY A 666 35.90 17.31 -25.53
N TYR A 667 34.65 16.93 -25.83
CA TYR A 667 33.59 17.80 -26.32
C TYR A 667 32.43 17.86 -25.30
N SER A 668 31.90 19.06 -25.04
CA SER A 668 30.78 19.32 -24.12
C SER A 668 30.99 18.67 -22.73
N TYR A 669 30.16 17.69 -22.34
CA TYR A 669 30.34 16.94 -21.09
C TYR A 669 31.73 16.28 -20.98
N GLY A 670 32.23 15.64 -22.04
CA GLY A 670 33.60 15.11 -22.07
C GLY A 670 34.67 16.20 -21.88
N ALA A 671 34.42 17.40 -22.38
CA ALA A 671 35.28 18.56 -22.15
C ALA A 671 35.27 19.02 -20.68
N MET A 672 34.11 18.97 -20.02
CA MET A 672 33.95 19.21 -18.58
C MET A 672 34.67 18.14 -17.73
N ILE A 673 34.63 16.86 -18.14
CA ILE A 673 35.42 15.81 -17.46
C ILE A 673 36.92 16.13 -17.58
N VAL A 674 37.41 16.52 -18.76
CA VAL A 674 38.82 16.89 -18.99
C VAL A 674 39.29 18.09 -18.16
N THR A 675 38.42 19.05 -17.81
CA THR A 675 38.79 20.14 -16.88
C THR A 675 38.84 19.70 -15.41
N GLN A 676 38.25 18.55 -15.06
CA GLN A 676 38.11 18.05 -13.68
C GLN A 676 38.94 16.80 -13.34
N ILE A 677 39.51 16.09 -14.32
CA ILE A 677 40.46 14.97 -14.07
C ILE A 677 41.74 15.47 -13.37
N PRO A 678 42.40 14.66 -12.54
CA PRO A 678 43.67 15.04 -11.92
C PRO A 678 44.83 15.11 -12.95
N PRO A 679 46.02 15.60 -12.53
CA PRO A 679 47.25 15.54 -13.34
C PRO A 679 47.62 14.12 -13.81
N LEU A 680 48.35 14.02 -14.93
CA LEU A 680 48.67 12.74 -15.58
C LEU A 680 49.49 11.80 -14.68
N ASP A 681 50.44 12.35 -13.92
CA ASP A 681 51.22 11.63 -12.91
C ASP A 681 50.32 10.94 -11.86
N THR A 682 49.24 11.60 -11.45
CA THR A 682 48.25 11.08 -10.50
C THR A 682 47.34 10.04 -11.15
N ILE A 683 46.92 10.26 -12.42
CA ILE A 683 46.16 9.27 -13.22
C ILE A 683 46.92 7.95 -13.35
N LEU A 684 48.25 8.00 -13.48
CA LEU A 684 49.06 6.82 -13.74
C LEU A 684 49.53 6.08 -12.48
N GLN A 685 49.52 6.69 -11.28
CA GLN A 685 49.96 6.01 -10.04
C GLN A 685 49.37 4.60 -9.85
N PRO A 686 48.06 4.35 -10.05
CA PRO A 686 47.47 3.02 -9.85
C PRO A 686 47.98 1.94 -10.83
N PHE A 687 48.53 2.34 -11.98
CA PHE A 687 48.91 1.45 -13.08
C PHE A 687 50.43 1.16 -13.15
N ILE A 688 51.25 1.87 -12.38
CA ILE A 688 52.72 1.70 -12.33
C ILE A 688 53.12 0.30 -11.83
N SER A 689 52.47 -0.18 -10.76
CA SER A 689 52.68 -1.51 -10.16
C SER A 689 51.38 -2.02 -9.50
N PRO A 690 50.33 -2.32 -10.29
CA PRO A 690 49.05 -2.76 -9.76
C PRO A 690 49.13 -4.18 -9.17
N ILE A 691 48.25 -4.48 -8.22
CA ILE A 691 48.10 -5.82 -7.63
C ILE A 691 47.59 -6.79 -8.70
N ALA A 692 48.22 -7.96 -8.85
CA ALA A 692 47.76 -9.01 -9.75
C ALA A 692 46.31 -9.41 -9.43
N GLY A 693 45.43 -9.36 -10.43
CA GLY A 693 43.99 -9.59 -10.28
C GLY A 693 43.15 -8.37 -9.91
N SER A 694 43.74 -7.16 -9.82
CA SER A 694 42.98 -5.90 -9.79
C SER A 694 42.61 -5.40 -11.18
N ASP A 695 41.56 -4.57 -11.29
CA ASP A 695 41.12 -3.99 -12.57
C ASP A 695 42.24 -3.19 -13.25
N ALA A 696 43.07 -2.48 -12.46
CA ALA A 696 44.23 -1.74 -12.98
C ALA A 696 45.30 -2.67 -13.58
N ALA A 697 45.48 -3.88 -13.02
CA ALA A 697 46.35 -4.90 -13.61
C ALA A 697 45.74 -5.49 -14.89
N GLU A 698 44.42 -5.75 -14.90
CA GLU A 698 43.73 -6.25 -16.11
C GLU A 698 43.81 -5.23 -17.26
N VAL A 699 43.58 -3.94 -16.99
CA VAL A 699 43.72 -2.87 -17.98
C VAL A 699 45.13 -2.83 -18.58
N ARG A 700 46.17 -2.99 -17.75
CA ARG A 700 47.57 -3.00 -18.20
C ARG A 700 47.87 -4.21 -19.10
N LEU A 701 47.46 -5.41 -18.66
CA LEU A 701 47.66 -6.65 -19.40
C LEU A 701 46.85 -6.68 -20.72
N ARG A 702 45.63 -6.15 -20.75
CA ARG A 702 44.83 -5.99 -21.97
C ARG A 702 45.51 -5.03 -22.96
N ALA A 703 46.09 -3.93 -22.49
CA ALA A 703 46.80 -2.96 -23.34
C ALA A 703 48.06 -3.57 -23.97
N GLU A 704 48.83 -4.33 -23.19
CA GLU A 704 50.02 -5.07 -23.63
C GLU A 704 49.65 -6.11 -24.71
N HIS A 705 48.69 -6.99 -24.41
CA HIS A 705 48.28 -8.05 -25.32
C HIS A 705 47.73 -7.53 -26.67
N LEU A 706 46.94 -6.46 -26.64
CA LEU A 706 46.40 -5.85 -27.86
C LEU A 706 47.50 -5.16 -28.69
N ALA A 707 48.50 -4.56 -28.05
CA ALA A 707 49.65 -3.98 -28.73
C ALA A 707 50.51 -5.06 -29.41
N GLU A 708 50.76 -6.19 -28.73
CA GLU A 708 51.47 -7.35 -29.31
C GLU A 708 50.76 -7.92 -30.54
N GLN A 709 49.45 -8.17 -30.43
CA GLN A 709 48.63 -8.62 -31.57
C GLN A 709 48.73 -7.66 -32.75
N GLN A 710 48.65 -6.35 -32.49
CA GLN A 710 48.74 -5.35 -33.55
C GLN A 710 50.16 -5.23 -34.13
N ASN A 711 51.22 -5.40 -33.32
CA ASN A 711 52.60 -5.46 -33.83
C ASN A 711 52.75 -6.58 -34.87
N ILE A 712 52.20 -7.78 -34.62
CA ILE A 712 52.20 -8.91 -35.56
C ILE A 712 51.42 -8.58 -36.85
N ILE A 713 50.25 -7.94 -36.74
CA ILE A 713 49.43 -7.53 -37.90
C ILE A 713 50.16 -6.48 -38.74
N LEU A 714 50.79 -5.48 -38.11
CA LEU A 714 51.53 -4.43 -38.80
C LEU A 714 52.83 -4.95 -39.44
N ALA A 715 53.56 -5.82 -38.74
CA ALA A 715 54.77 -6.46 -39.27
C ALA A 715 54.45 -7.35 -40.49
N SER A 716 53.45 -8.22 -40.40
CA SER A 716 53.03 -9.08 -41.52
C SER A 716 52.50 -8.28 -42.72
N ALA A 717 51.72 -7.22 -42.49
CA ALA A 717 51.27 -6.32 -43.56
C ALA A 717 52.43 -5.59 -44.26
N ARG A 718 53.46 -5.19 -43.50
CA ARG A 718 54.69 -4.58 -44.05
C ARG A 718 55.51 -5.58 -44.86
N SER A 719 55.73 -6.79 -44.35
CA SER A 719 56.43 -7.87 -45.06
C SER A 719 55.77 -8.18 -46.41
N ALA A 720 54.44 -8.36 -46.42
CA ALA A 720 53.70 -8.63 -47.65
C ALA A 720 53.77 -7.48 -48.68
N MET A 721 53.81 -6.22 -48.23
CA MET A 721 53.98 -5.07 -49.13
C MET A 721 55.42 -4.95 -49.65
N MET A 722 56.42 -5.32 -48.85
CA MET A 722 57.83 -5.33 -49.26
C MET A 722 58.10 -6.41 -50.33
N GLU A 723 57.53 -7.60 -50.17
CA GLU A 723 57.53 -8.67 -51.19
C GLU A 723 56.78 -8.26 -52.47
N GLY A 724 55.64 -7.57 -52.33
CA GLY A 724 54.88 -7.04 -53.46
C GLY A 724 55.65 -5.99 -54.29
N SER A 725 56.51 -5.20 -53.64
CA SER A 725 57.35 -4.19 -54.29
C SER A 725 58.47 -4.80 -55.17
N LEU A 726 58.89 -6.03 -54.88
CA LEU A 726 59.92 -6.75 -55.64
C LEU A 726 59.37 -7.48 -56.88
N ARG A 727 58.05 -7.67 -57.01
CA ARG A 727 57.42 -8.27 -58.19
C ARG A 727 56.85 -7.20 -59.13
N GLY A 728 57.70 -6.70 -60.00
CA GLY A 728 57.31 -5.81 -61.10
C GLY A 728 56.22 -6.40 -62.01
N ARG A 729 55.44 -5.50 -62.64
CA ARG A 729 54.36 -5.76 -63.61
C ARG A 729 54.55 -7.06 -64.43
N SER A 730 53.60 -7.99 -64.31
CA SER A 730 53.37 -9.03 -65.32
C SER A 730 51.88 -9.22 -65.61
N LYS A 731 51.54 -9.38 -66.89
CA LYS A 731 50.16 -9.56 -67.39
C LYS A 731 49.82 -11.04 -67.49
N ARG A 732 48.87 -11.52 -66.67
CA ARG A 732 47.91 -12.63 -66.91
C ARG A 732 47.13 -12.84 -65.59
N GLY A 733 45.83 -13.11 -65.56
CA GLY A 733 44.91 -13.39 -66.65
C GLY A 733 44.26 -14.76 -66.49
N VAL A 734 43.42 -14.94 -65.46
CA VAL A 734 42.49 -16.07 -65.33
C VAL A 734 41.16 -15.53 -64.80
N ARG A 735 40.06 -15.79 -65.54
CA ARG A 735 38.69 -15.72 -65.04
C ARG A 735 38.17 -17.15 -64.92
N ILE A 736 37.49 -17.45 -63.81
CA ILE A 736 36.48 -18.51 -63.70
C ILE A 736 35.24 -17.82 -63.13
N GLY A 737 34.05 -18.16 -63.64
CA GLY A 737 32.78 -17.50 -63.31
C GLY A 737 31.63 -18.48 -63.08
N GLY A 738 30.45 -17.93 -62.77
CA GLY A 738 29.24 -18.60 -62.29
C GLY A 738 28.72 -17.86 -61.05
N ASP A 739 27.73 -16.94 -61.07
CA ASP A 739 26.34 -17.02 -61.56
C ASP A 739 25.45 -17.86 -60.62
N GLU A 740 24.25 -17.48 -60.15
CA GLU A 740 23.54 -16.18 -60.01
C GLU A 740 23.07 -16.10 -58.51
N GLY A 741 22.59 -15.01 -57.89
CA GLY A 741 22.00 -13.78 -58.42
C GLY A 741 21.48 -12.82 -57.33
N GLY A 742 20.55 -11.91 -57.69
CA GLY A 742 19.66 -11.18 -56.76
C GLY A 742 20.20 -9.95 -56.03
N SER A 743 19.76 -8.74 -56.42
CA SER A 743 19.97 -7.48 -55.69
C SER A 743 18.64 -6.75 -55.45
N PRO A 744 18.55 -5.82 -54.47
CA PRO A 744 18.90 -4.44 -54.82
C PRO A 744 19.60 -3.59 -53.74
N ARG A 745 20.64 -2.88 -54.20
CA ARG A 745 21.08 -1.52 -53.79
C ARG A 745 20.82 -1.03 -52.34
N ARG A 746 21.92 -0.85 -51.59
CA ARG A 746 22.19 0.42 -50.88
C ARG A 746 23.65 0.83 -51.06
N SER A 747 23.92 2.14 -51.01
CA SER A 747 25.11 2.78 -51.58
C SER A 747 26.41 2.58 -50.80
N GLN A 748 27.53 2.55 -51.52
CA GLN A 748 28.89 2.48 -50.97
C GLN A 748 29.29 3.78 -50.25
N SER A 749 29.95 3.65 -49.10
CA SER A 749 31.04 4.54 -48.69
C SER A 749 32.13 3.72 -47.98
N SER A 750 33.35 4.27 -47.90
CA SER A 750 34.63 3.59 -47.66
C SER A 750 34.65 2.39 -46.69
N ALA A 751 35.25 1.28 -47.15
CA ALA A 751 35.53 0.11 -46.32
C ALA A 751 36.58 0.40 -45.23
N ARG A 752 36.13 0.78 -44.03
CA ARG A 752 36.94 0.76 -42.81
C ARG A 752 37.10 -0.70 -42.37
N ARG A 753 38.35 -1.19 -42.23
CA ARG A 753 38.62 -2.51 -41.62
C ARG A 753 38.56 -2.40 -40.10
N SER A 754 37.36 -2.49 -39.53
CA SER A 754 37.17 -2.68 -38.09
C SER A 754 37.10 -4.18 -37.77
N PHE A 755 38.05 -4.67 -36.98
CA PHE A 755 37.92 -5.96 -36.29
C PHE A 755 37.32 -5.71 -34.91
N SER A 756 36.08 -6.15 -34.69
CA SER A 756 35.50 -6.27 -33.36
C SER A 756 35.83 -7.65 -32.78
N LEU A 757 36.28 -7.70 -31.52
CA LEU A 757 36.49 -8.96 -30.79
C LEU A 757 35.31 -9.21 -29.84
N ASP A 758 34.69 -10.38 -29.96
CA ASP A 758 33.71 -10.84 -28.98
C ASP A 758 34.38 -11.12 -27.63
N ASP A 759 33.89 -10.43 -26.59
CA ASP A 759 34.37 -10.51 -25.20
C ASP A 759 34.27 -11.95 -24.62
N GLU A 760 33.37 -12.79 -25.18
CA GLU A 760 33.30 -14.23 -24.88
C GLU A 760 34.56 -15.00 -25.27
N ARG A 761 35.25 -14.64 -26.36
CA ARG A 761 36.41 -15.39 -26.86
C ARG A 761 37.66 -15.12 -26.03
N PHE A 762 37.79 -13.90 -25.50
CA PHE A 762 38.81 -13.55 -24.51
C PHE A 762 38.55 -14.25 -23.18
N ARG A 763 37.31 -14.15 -22.65
CA ARG A 763 36.93 -14.87 -21.41
C ARG A 763 37.12 -16.38 -21.55
N ARG A 764 36.70 -17.02 -22.65
CA ARG A 764 36.96 -18.44 -22.92
C ARG A 764 38.46 -18.75 -23.03
N GLY A 765 39.24 -17.94 -23.75
CA GLY A 765 40.69 -18.13 -23.86
C GLY A 765 41.40 -18.15 -22.50
N VAL A 766 41.02 -17.23 -21.61
CA VAL A 766 41.54 -17.17 -20.23
C VAL A 766 40.99 -18.31 -19.36
N HIS A 767 39.69 -18.63 -19.46
CA HIS A 767 39.08 -19.75 -18.72
C HIS A 767 39.65 -21.12 -19.14
N ASP A 768 39.93 -21.34 -20.42
CA ASP A 768 40.53 -22.59 -20.94
C ASP A 768 41.99 -22.72 -20.51
N PHE A 769 42.73 -21.60 -20.41
CA PHE A 769 44.08 -21.59 -19.85
C PHE A 769 44.08 -21.95 -18.35
N ILE A 770 43.14 -21.37 -17.58
CA ILE A 770 43.00 -21.63 -16.14
C ILE A 770 42.43 -23.04 -15.88
N ALA A 771 41.50 -23.54 -16.71
CA ALA A 771 40.94 -24.88 -16.59
C ALA A 771 41.98 -25.97 -16.90
N LYS A 772 42.85 -25.76 -17.90
CA LYS A 772 43.98 -26.66 -18.18
C LYS A 772 45.04 -26.68 -17.09
N ALA A 773 45.09 -25.67 -16.21
CA ALA A 773 45.99 -25.64 -15.07
C ALA A 773 45.47 -26.39 -13.81
N LYS A 774 44.19 -26.84 -13.78
CA LYS A 774 43.55 -27.41 -12.58
C LYS A 774 43.17 -28.89 -12.64
N VAL A 775 43.40 -29.61 -13.75
CA VAL A 775 43.13 -31.06 -13.85
C VAL A 775 44.45 -31.82 -13.93
N GLY A 776 44.76 -32.61 -12.90
CA GLY A 776 46.07 -33.23 -12.71
C GLY A 776 46.24 -34.65 -13.28
N LYS A 777 47.53 -35.03 -13.42
CA LYS A 777 48.09 -36.39 -13.30
C LYS A 777 47.26 -37.58 -13.85
N HIS A 778 47.64 -38.06 -15.04
CA HIS A 778 48.22 -39.41 -15.17
C HIS A 778 48.91 -39.63 -16.55
N SER A 779 50.06 -40.30 -16.52
CA SER A 779 50.71 -41.18 -17.54
C SER A 779 50.30 -41.08 -19.03
N ARG A 780 51.21 -41.14 -20.03
CA ARG A 780 52.60 -41.61 -20.05
C ARG A 780 53.28 -41.23 -21.40
N ASN A 781 54.56 -40.84 -21.39
CA ASN A 781 55.60 -40.84 -22.46
C ASN A 781 55.20 -40.41 -23.91
N VAL A 782 55.93 -39.56 -24.65
CA VAL A 782 57.39 -39.55 -24.92
C VAL A 782 57.90 -38.13 -25.26
N SER A 783 59.08 -37.80 -24.71
CA SER A 783 60.11 -36.82 -25.08
C SER A 783 59.92 -35.84 -26.26
N GLN A 784 60.07 -34.54 -25.97
CA GLN A 784 61.23 -33.73 -26.43
C GLN A 784 61.33 -32.41 -25.64
N ASN A 785 62.57 -31.98 -25.34
CA ASN A 785 62.86 -30.85 -24.43
C ASN A 785 62.87 -29.50 -25.16
N LEU A 786 62.25 -28.47 -24.56
CA LEU A 786 62.66 -27.06 -24.69
C LEU A 786 62.45 -26.35 -23.33
N PRO A 787 63.25 -25.33 -22.95
CA PRO A 787 63.35 -24.90 -21.56
C PRO A 787 62.43 -23.72 -21.16
N THR A 788 62.16 -23.70 -19.85
CA THR A 788 61.74 -22.57 -18.99
C THR A 788 60.33 -21.98 -19.16
N SER A 789 59.48 -22.30 -18.19
CA SER A 789 58.16 -21.72 -17.94
C SER A 789 58.23 -20.21 -17.64
N VAL A 790 57.29 -19.43 -18.19
CA VAL A 790 56.91 -18.14 -17.62
C VAL A 790 56.13 -18.43 -16.33
N VAL A 791 56.66 -18.01 -15.19
CA VAL A 791 55.97 -18.10 -13.89
C VAL A 791 54.80 -17.11 -13.90
N GLN A 792 53.59 -17.61 -13.64
CA GLN A 792 52.44 -16.73 -13.35
C GLN A 792 52.61 -16.16 -11.94
N PRO A 793 52.43 -14.84 -11.71
CA PRO A 793 52.49 -14.26 -10.38
C PRO A 793 51.33 -14.77 -9.52
N GLU A 794 51.59 -15.06 -8.26
CA GLU A 794 50.57 -15.51 -7.31
C GLU A 794 49.57 -14.37 -6.99
N PRO A 795 48.28 -14.68 -6.77
CA PRO A 795 47.26 -13.66 -6.50
C PRO A 795 47.56 -12.91 -5.19
N GLY A 796 47.99 -11.65 -5.33
CA GLY A 796 48.43 -10.80 -4.22
C GLY A 796 49.78 -10.11 -4.46
N GLU A 797 50.61 -10.62 -5.38
CA GLU A 797 51.84 -9.94 -5.81
C GLU A 797 51.54 -8.70 -6.67
N HIS A 798 52.39 -7.68 -6.61
CA HIS A 798 52.33 -6.55 -7.55
C HIS A 798 52.92 -6.96 -8.90
N LEU A 799 52.27 -6.59 -10.00
CA LEU A 799 52.88 -6.70 -11.32
C LEU A 799 54.19 -5.88 -11.36
N PRO A 800 55.24 -6.37 -12.05
CA PRO A 800 56.54 -5.72 -12.06
C PRO A 800 56.44 -4.25 -12.49
N ARG A 801 57.17 -3.39 -11.78
CA ARG A 801 57.19 -1.95 -12.02
C ARG A 801 57.89 -1.67 -13.34
N MET A 802 57.22 -0.94 -14.24
CA MET A 802 57.80 -0.58 -15.53
C MET A 802 58.86 0.51 -15.36
N THR A 803 60.12 0.19 -15.60
CA THR A 803 61.26 1.13 -15.53
C THR A 803 61.38 2.00 -16.78
N ASP A 804 60.92 1.50 -17.92
CA ASP A 804 61.24 2.04 -19.25
C ASP A 804 60.07 2.85 -19.87
N LEU A 805 59.06 3.19 -19.08
CA LEU A 805 57.88 3.93 -19.54
C LEU A 805 58.27 5.37 -19.94
N THR A 806 58.31 5.65 -21.24
CA THR A 806 58.53 7.00 -21.77
C THR A 806 57.35 7.91 -21.43
N MET A 807 57.49 8.71 -20.38
CA MET A 807 56.45 9.66 -19.95
C MET A 807 56.21 10.74 -21.02
N PRO A 808 55.00 10.84 -21.58
CA PRO A 808 54.67 11.85 -22.57
C PRO A 808 54.44 13.21 -21.92
N ARG A 809 54.61 14.28 -22.71
CA ARG A 809 54.14 15.62 -22.33
C ARG A 809 52.61 15.64 -22.42
N PRO A 810 51.87 15.91 -21.33
CA PRO A 810 50.43 16.07 -21.40
C PRO A 810 50.06 17.38 -22.09
N ALA A 811 48.99 17.34 -22.88
CA ALA A 811 48.33 18.51 -23.44
C ALA A 811 46.81 18.34 -23.30
N TYR A 812 46.05 19.43 -23.34
CA TYR A 812 44.60 19.41 -23.16
C TYR A 812 43.86 20.16 -24.27
N LEU A 813 42.74 19.61 -24.75
CA LEU A 813 41.87 20.26 -25.74
C LEU A 813 40.40 20.14 -25.30
N THR A 814 39.75 21.26 -25.01
CA THR A 814 38.34 21.26 -24.57
C THR A 814 37.49 22.05 -25.55
N ILE A 815 36.41 21.43 -26.03
CA ILE A 815 35.50 22.03 -27.01
C ILE A 815 34.14 22.25 -26.33
N SER A 816 33.70 23.49 -26.25
CA SER A 816 32.49 23.93 -25.55
C SER A 816 32.30 23.34 -24.13
N PRO A 817 33.29 23.40 -23.22
CA PRO A 817 33.12 22.84 -21.86
C PRO A 817 32.11 23.68 -21.05
N PRO A 818 30.95 23.14 -20.63
CA PRO A 818 29.94 23.91 -19.91
C PRO A 818 30.49 24.53 -18.59
N GLN A 819 30.02 25.73 -18.24
CA GLN A 819 30.49 26.56 -17.13
C GLN A 819 29.35 27.07 -16.24
N GLY A 820 29.54 27.03 -14.92
CA GLY A 820 28.62 27.65 -13.94
C GLY A 820 27.38 26.80 -13.64
N ILE A 821 26.20 27.41 -13.50
CA ILE A 821 24.99 26.73 -13.00
C ILE A 821 24.64 25.45 -13.78
N PHE A 822 24.93 25.38 -15.09
CA PHE A 822 24.70 24.17 -15.88
C PHE A 822 25.62 22.99 -15.51
N THR A 823 26.84 23.22 -15.01
CA THR A 823 27.65 22.12 -14.45
C THR A 823 26.97 21.60 -13.18
N HIS A 824 26.56 22.49 -12.27
CA HIS A 824 25.81 22.12 -11.05
C HIS A 824 24.48 21.40 -11.35
N LEU A 825 23.79 21.74 -12.46
CA LEU A 825 22.56 21.08 -12.88
C LEU A 825 22.84 19.67 -13.43
N LEU A 826 23.90 19.51 -14.23
CA LEU A 826 24.32 18.23 -14.80
C LEU A 826 25.00 17.31 -13.76
N THR A 827 25.57 17.87 -12.68
CA THR A 827 26.26 17.12 -11.61
C THR A 827 25.58 17.20 -10.23
N LEU A 828 24.32 17.66 -10.18
CA LEU A 828 23.45 17.83 -8.98
C LEU A 828 24.22 18.08 -7.66
N SER A 829 25.19 18.99 -7.71
CA SER A 829 26.18 19.15 -6.65
C SER A 829 25.67 20.16 -5.62
N PRO A 830 25.57 19.78 -4.33
CA PRO A 830 25.04 20.70 -3.32
C PRO A 830 26.02 21.84 -3.07
N LEU A 831 25.47 23.07 -3.10
CA LEU A 831 26.07 24.37 -2.75
C LEU A 831 26.92 25.06 -3.83
N PRO A 832 26.78 26.40 -3.99
CA PRO A 832 27.66 27.21 -4.82
C PRO A 832 29.00 27.48 -4.11
N SER A 833 30.09 27.55 -4.87
CA SER A 833 31.47 27.72 -4.37
C SER A 833 31.74 29.04 -3.61
N ALA A 834 30.76 29.94 -3.49
CA ALA A 834 30.87 31.19 -2.73
C ALA A 834 30.80 30.99 -1.19
N LEU A 835 30.28 29.85 -0.70
CA LEU A 835 30.09 29.59 0.73
C LEU A 835 31.10 28.61 1.36
N VAL A 836 32.00 28.01 0.58
CA VAL A 836 33.01 27.07 1.09
C VAL A 836 34.38 27.75 1.07
N LYS A 837 34.90 28.09 2.26
CA LYS A 837 36.14 28.86 2.42
C LYS A 837 37.43 28.08 2.07
N ASN A 838 37.34 26.76 1.96
CA ASN A 838 38.43 25.88 1.51
C ASN A 838 38.08 25.28 0.14
N LYS A 839 38.83 25.68 -0.91
CA LYS A 839 38.71 25.07 -2.24
C LYS A 839 39.29 23.66 -2.20
N ASP A 840 38.55 22.66 -2.69
CA ASP A 840 38.96 21.25 -2.72
C ASP A 840 40.36 21.10 -3.38
N PRO A 841 41.36 20.50 -2.72
CA PRO A 841 42.71 20.38 -3.26
C PRO A 841 42.76 19.65 -4.62
N HIS A 842 41.88 18.69 -4.87
CA HIS A 842 41.78 18.05 -6.20
C HIS A 842 41.32 19.03 -7.28
N GLY A 843 40.40 19.94 -6.96
CA GLY A 843 39.94 21.00 -7.87
C GLY A 843 41.01 22.06 -8.14
N VAL A 844 41.90 22.32 -7.18
CA VAL A 844 43.07 23.21 -7.38
C VAL A 844 44.08 22.56 -8.34
N ALA A 845 44.44 21.30 -8.12
CA ALA A 845 45.35 20.56 -9.01
C ALA A 845 44.78 20.41 -10.44
N ALA A 846 43.46 20.20 -10.56
CA ALA A 846 42.78 20.12 -11.85
C ALA A 846 42.75 21.45 -12.63
N GLU A 847 42.59 22.60 -11.97
CA GLU A 847 42.81 23.90 -12.61
C GLU A 847 44.29 24.11 -12.97
N GLU A 848 45.21 23.76 -12.08
CA GLU A 848 46.63 24.06 -12.24
C GLU A 848 47.28 23.29 -13.40
N LYS A 849 46.91 22.02 -13.63
CA LYS A 849 47.43 21.23 -14.76
C LYS A 849 47.14 21.87 -16.12
N LEU A 850 46.05 22.63 -16.26
CA LEU A 850 45.64 23.30 -17.50
C LEU A 850 46.46 24.58 -17.75
N VAL A 851 47.01 25.18 -16.69
CA VAL A 851 47.86 26.38 -16.77
C VAL A 851 49.31 25.98 -17.07
N ARG A 852 49.80 24.94 -16.38
CA ARG A 852 51.19 24.45 -16.50
C ARG A 852 51.49 23.70 -17.80
N ASN A 853 50.47 23.26 -18.54
CA ASN A 853 50.62 22.48 -19.78
C ASN A 853 49.86 23.14 -20.93
N HIS A 854 50.30 22.87 -22.16
CA HIS A 854 49.65 23.36 -23.38
C HIS A 854 48.18 22.95 -23.39
N SER A 855 47.29 23.93 -23.32
CA SER A 855 45.85 23.71 -23.18
C SER A 855 45.08 24.67 -24.07
N LEU A 856 44.26 24.15 -24.99
CA LEU A 856 43.38 24.96 -25.83
C LEU A 856 41.92 24.73 -25.45
N VAL A 857 41.20 25.83 -25.23
CA VAL A 857 39.73 25.85 -25.12
C VAL A 857 39.17 26.45 -26.41
N ILE A 858 38.31 25.72 -27.11
CA ILE A 858 37.57 26.21 -28.27
C ILE A 858 36.10 26.34 -27.89
N PHE A 859 35.50 27.50 -28.12
CA PHE A 859 34.11 27.80 -27.77
C PHE A 859 33.49 28.77 -28.79
N GLY A 860 32.16 28.75 -28.86
CA GLY A 860 31.40 29.67 -29.70
C GLY A 860 30.85 30.85 -28.93
N ASP A 861 30.58 31.94 -29.65
CA ASP A 861 29.89 33.12 -29.14
C ASP A 861 28.38 32.91 -28.95
N GLU A 862 27.77 32.02 -29.75
CA GLU A 862 26.35 31.61 -29.66
C GLU A 862 26.13 30.30 -28.86
N ASP A 863 27.06 29.93 -27.96
CA ASP A 863 26.92 28.75 -27.10
C ASP A 863 25.78 28.91 -26.06
N GLY A 864 24.62 28.35 -26.37
CA GLY A 864 23.42 28.38 -25.53
C GLY A 864 23.52 27.64 -24.18
N PHE A 865 24.53 26.79 -23.97
CA PHE A 865 24.74 26.09 -22.68
C PHE A 865 25.63 26.88 -21.72
N SER A 866 26.40 27.86 -22.21
CA SER A 866 27.29 28.67 -21.38
C SER A 866 27.57 30.03 -21.99
N SER A 867 26.98 31.08 -21.41
CA SER A 867 27.10 32.46 -21.88
C SER A 867 28.55 32.86 -22.16
N VAL A 868 28.82 33.39 -23.36
CA VAL A 868 30.17 33.76 -23.85
C VAL A 868 30.97 34.63 -22.87
N GLY A 869 30.31 35.52 -22.11
CA GLY A 869 30.97 36.33 -21.07
C GLY A 869 31.61 35.51 -19.93
N LYS A 870 31.07 34.32 -19.60
CA LYS A 870 31.68 33.39 -18.64
C LYS A 870 32.91 32.71 -19.22
N PHE A 871 32.87 32.31 -20.50
CA PHE A 871 34.03 31.76 -21.19
C PHE A 871 35.16 32.80 -21.25
N ARG A 872 34.88 34.01 -21.76
CA ARG A 872 35.85 35.11 -21.82
C ARG A 872 36.45 35.43 -20.44
N HIS A 873 35.64 35.49 -19.38
CA HIS A 873 36.14 35.72 -18.02
C HIS A 873 36.98 34.55 -17.47
N TRP A 874 36.55 33.30 -17.68
CA TRP A 874 37.32 32.13 -17.27
C TRP A 874 38.66 32.03 -17.98
N ILE A 875 38.67 32.28 -19.30
CA ILE A 875 39.87 32.27 -20.14
C ILE A 875 40.83 33.37 -19.67
N ALA A 876 40.36 34.61 -19.52
CA ALA A 876 41.19 35.71 -19.00
C ALA A 876 41.80 35.39 -17.62
N ARG A 877 41.06 34.69 -16.73
CA ARG A 877 41.56 34.22 -15.42
C ARG A 877 42.65 33.14 -15.54
N MET A 878 42.65 32.36 -16.61
CA MET A 878 43.59 31.23 -16.81
C MET A 878 44.81 31.63 -17.64
N GLU A 879 44.63 32.46 -18.67
CA GLU A 879 45.71 33.08 -19.46
C GLU A 879 46.51 34.09 -18.63
N GLY A 880 45.83 34.89 -17.79
CA GLY A 880 46.47 35.91 -16.94
C GLY A 880 47.33 35.37 -15.78
N LYS A 881 47.53 34.05 -15.67
CA LYS A 881 48.43 33.45 -14.68
C LYS A 881 49.89 33.49 -15.20
N PRO A 882 50.88 33.75 -14.34
CA PRO A 882 52.28 33.84 -14.77
C PRO A 882 52.76 32.50 -15.33
N GLY A 883 53.32 32.51 -16.55
CA GLY A 883 53.81 31.32 -17.24
C GLY A 883 52.72 30.39 -17.78
N SER A 884 51.47 30.87 -17.96
CA SER A 884 50.37 30.06 -18.50
C SER A 884 50.61 29.63 -19.94
N LEU A 885 50.42 28.34 -20.21
CA LEU A 885 50.38 27.73 -21.56
C LEU A 885 48.93 27.44 -22.01
N PHE A 886 47.97 27.99 -21.29
CA PHE A 886 46.55 27.94 -21.61
C PHE A 886 46.20 29.00 -22.66
N LYS A 887 45.33 28.67 -23.62
CA LYS A 887 44.79 29.59 -24.63
C LYS A 887 43.29 29.37 -24.83
N GLY A 888 42.55 30.45 -25.02
CA GLY A 888 41.18 30.44 -25.51
C GLY A 888 41.09 30.78 -26.99
N LYS A 889 40.25 30.05 -27.74
CA LYS A 889 39.87 30.39 -29.12
C LYS A 889 38.35 30.48 -29.23
N GLU A 890 37.88 31.71 -29.36
CA GLU A 890 36.51 32.02 -29.75
C GLU A 890 36.35 31.84 -31.27
N ILE A 891 35.21 31.26 -31.68
CA ILE A 891 34.78 31.11 -33.07
C ILE A 891 33.43 31.81 -33.21
N GLU A 892 33.35 32.78 -34.11
CA GLU A 892 32.14 33.56 -34.40
C GLU A 892 31.06 32.69 -35.05
N THR A 893 29.79 32.98 -34.75
CA THR A 893 28.59 32.23 -35.20
C THR A 893 28.52 30.76 -34.76
N ALA A 894 29.36 30.32 -33.82
CA ALA A 894 29.39 28.92 -33.41
C ALA A 894 28.41 28.65 -32.25
N GLY A 895 27.51 27.69 -32.47
CA GLY A 895 26.64 27.14 -31.43
C GLY A 895 27.31 25.99 -30.67
N HIS A 896 26.68 25.55 -29.58
CA HIS A 896 27.20 24.44 -28.75
C HIS A 896 27.35 23.12 -29.52
N PHE A 897 26.54 22.92 -30.57
CA PHE A 897 26.48 21.69 -31.38
C PHE A 897 27.38 21.73 -32.63
N TRP A 898 28.03 22.85 -32.93
CA TRP A 898 28.95 23.00 -34.07
C TRP A 898 28.29 22.63 -35.42
N THR A 899 27.00 22.95 -35.54
CA THR A 899 26.13 22.62 -36.68
C THR A 899 26.03 23.72 -37.73
N GLU A 900 26.54 24.89 -37.43
CA GLU A 900 26.40 26.11 -38.21
C GLU A 900 27.34 26.10 -39.43
N GLU A 901 26.99 26.85 -40.49
CA GLU A 901 27.70 26.76 -41.77
C GLU A 901 29.15 27.23 -41.64
N GLY A 902 30.11 26.40 -42.08
CA GLY A 902 31.55 26.67 -42.00
C GLY A 902 32.19 26.56 -40.61
N VAL A 903 31.41 26.58 -39.53
CA VAL A 903 31.90 26.53 -38.14
C VAL A 903 32.68 25.24 -37.83
N LEU A 904 32.26 24.09 -38.37
CA LEU A 904 32.99 22.82 -38.22
C LEU A 904 34.37 22.84 -38.91
N ASP A 905 34.53 23.60 -40.01
CA ASP A 905 35.82 23.77 -40.69
C ASP A 905 36.74 24.77 -39.96
N GLN A 906 36.17 25.79 -39.32
CA GLN A 906 36.91 26.64 -38.38
C GLN A 906 37.41 25.85 -37.16
N LEU A 907 36.57 24.98 -36.58
CA LEU A 907 36.98 24.07 -35.49
C LEU A 907 38.13 23.15 -35.93
N ARG A 908 38.00 22.54 -37.11
CA ARG A 908 39.04 21.71 -37.73
C ARG A 908 40.36 22.47 -37.88
N SER A 909 40.33 23.71 -38.38
CA SER A 909 41.51 24.55 -38.54
C SER A 909 42.15 24.93 -37.19
N ALA A 910 41.35 25.17 -36.15
CA ALA A 910 41.85 25.47 -34.81
C ALA A 910 42.52 24.25 -34.15
N VAL A 911 41.93 23.06 -34.28
CA VAL A 911 42.53 21.80 -33.82
C VAL A 911 43.80 21.45 -34.60
N GLU A 912 43.81 21.69 -35.92
CA GLU A 912 44.99 21.54 -36.78
C GLU A 912 46.14 22.45 -36.34
N GLY A 913 45.90 23.75 -36.15
CA GLY A 913 46.93 24.69 -35.69
C GLY A 913 47.48 24.37 -34.30
N PHE A 914 46.62 23.90 -33.38
CA PHE A 914 47.05 23.46 -32.05
C PHE A 914 47.87 22.17 -32.09
N ALA A 915 47.49 21.21 -32.94
CA ALA A 915 48.27 19.99 -33.14
C ALA A 915 49.66 20.30 -33.74
N ASP A 916 49.76 21.24 -34.67
CA ASP A 916 51.05 21.69 -35.21
C ASP A 916 51.91 22.37 -34.13
N GLU A 917 51.34 23.26 -33.30
CA GLU A 917 52.04 23.87 -32.15
C GLU A 917 52.60 22.78 -31.21
N LEU A 918 51.78 21.79 -30.83
CA LEU A 918 52.19 20.67 -29.97
C LEU A 918 53.30 19.80 -30.59
N LEU A 919 53.38 19.70 -31.92
CA LEU A 919 54.40 18.91 -32.61
C LEU A 919 55.70 19.69 -32.84
N MET A 920 55.67 21.03 -32.87
CA MET A 920 56.85 21.87 -33.05
C MET A 920 57.70 22.03 -31.78
N GLY A 921 57.10 21.89 -30.58
CA GLY A 921 57.81 21.83 -29.30
C GLY A 921 57.23 22.71 -28.23
#